data_AF-A0A554M5E3-F1
#
_entry.id   AF-A0A554M5E3-F1
#
_cell.length_a   1.000
_cell.length_b   1.000
_cell.length_c   1.000
_cell.angle_alpha   90.00
_cell.angle_beta   90.00
_cell.angle_gamma   90.00
#
_symmetry.space_group_name_H-M   'P 1'
#
loop_
_entity.id
_entity.type
_entity.pdbx_description
1 polymer ?
#
loop_
_entity_poly.entity_id
_entity_poly.type
_entity_poly.pdbx_seq_one_letter_code
_entity_poly.pdbx_strand_id
1 'polypeptide(L)'
;MNAIPAGVEAALLEAGFSPTEVVILRRLLADDALTLREIALRTGKSTGVLDQAMKKLLQKNIVRKEVINDSTKFAITSLHAVSHWMEDDTKQKRELMARRQQSFETFIRTFEQDKKRPEIEYFEGIDGLAQAYRKLLDSGKEIIGYVPVFCSIEDHPLRDFMVEWFRQRRKRGMFSRIITHNTPLGRRYLSRDIFEYRQSALVDEQEYPFTFEKLICGDTVVCFNYAEKRACMLKYPELAAMERSFFESQWRMQFKKEPVPAPVQVTADGAALVTTPIAVSPAAVSLRVRVMSGVRDFFLSRKSIGVLCGIAVLSAGLTFYLYQYTKALQFQRMQDTVKSIAVTGAFQFEPRDLDALQVETDWRKAEWKKVVITLEKIRKNNEDITFAYIFRKTKNDPSQMEFVADSHSIYPYANTDEDSSNNVDVDGNGIFDAIDVLQWPGQPYPTPPQEAFLGYEKATANSQFYEDSWGKYVSGYAPIINSEGRVVGVLAVDMRAKLLDERISDVFQPILYFLGFFIFFVFIRLAAFNRSLFVELWKFTQMRKVLIILVISGELAFAITFGLYQYMLRQTIHEVGSRIMAIVSTGAPEFNVDDLDKLRFARDMKTDAYQRVFKKLNQIRDANPELKYIYIMRGIDGAHLFEFVADADSNYTLPWIGPDFNGDGQLTAADENVSPGVRYYAQKNSRMLDAFSKPTFEDNFYSDQWGTWISGFAPIKSSNGNVVLGADVDASMVLNTLHKRFAIWIWFTGILSIALFLIWFRKVL
;
A
#
# COMPACT_ATOMS: atom_id res chain seq x y z
N MET A 1 -13.02 -14.87 55.27
CA MET A 1 -12.97 -13.55 54.60
C MET A 1 -14.28 -12.85 54.96
N ASN A 2 -14.32 -12.08 56.05
CA ASN A 2 -15.59 -11.84 56.79
C ASN A 2 -15.99 -10.36 56.89
N ALA A 3 -15.86 -9.57 55.82
CA ALA A 3 -16.39 -8.21 55.80
C ALA A 3 -16.89 -7.82 54.41
N ILE A 4 -18.14 -7.34 54.35
CA ILE A 4 -18.60 -6.52 53.23
C ILE A 4 -17.69 -5.28 53.20
N PRO A 5 -17.02 -4.94 52.08
CA PRO A 5 -16.17 -3.75 51.99
C PRO A 5 -16.95 -2.48 52.35
N ALA A 6 -16.31 -1.52 53.03
CA ALA A 6 -16.97 -0.30 53.50
C ALA A 6 -17.66 0.51 52.38
N GLY A 7 -17.10 0.49 51.16
CA GLY A 7 -17.72 1.12 49.99
C GLY A 7 -19.03 0.47 49.54
N VAL A 8 -19.17 -0.85 49.73
CA VAL A 8 -20.41 -1.59 49.40
C VAL A 8 -21.50 -1.33 50.45
N GLU A 9 -21.10 -1.19 51.72
CA GLU A 9 -22.02 -0.81 52.80
C GLU A 9 -22.58 0.61 52.60
N ALA A 10 -21.73 1.57 52.22
CA ALA A 10 -22.19 2.92 51.87
C ALA A 10 -23.19 2.90 50.71
N ALA A 11 -22.90 2.15 49.65
CA ALA A 11 -23.80 2.01 48.50
C ALA A 11 -25.15 1.39 48.86
N LEU A 12 -25.18 0.40 49.77
CA LEU A 12 -26.44 -0.20 50.25
C LEU A 12 -27.28 0.81 51.05
N LEU A 13 -26.65 1.62 51.90
CA LEU A 13 -27.34 2.67 52.65
C LEU A 13 -27.92 3.74 51.72
N GLU A 14 -27.15 4.19 50.72
CA GLU A 14 -27.63 5.13 49.68
C GLU A 14 -28.79 4.57 48.86
N ALA A 15 -28.79 3.25 48.61
CA ALA A 15 -29.89 2.55 47.95
C ALA A 15 -31.14 2.37 48.82
N GLY A 16 -31.13 2.84 50.06
CA GLY A 16 -32.28 2.81 50.97
C GLY A 16 -32.40 1.53 51.81
N PHE A 17 -31.30 0.78 51.99
CA PHE A 17 -31.25 -0.24 53.03
C PHE A 17 -31.05 0.41 54.40
N SER A 18 -31.73 -0.10 55.41
CA SER A 18 -31.52 0.31 56.80
C SER A 18 -30.23 -0.28 57.35
N PRO A 19 -29.60 0.37 58.35
CA PRO A 19 -28.42 -0.17 59.02
C PRO A 19 -28.62 -1.58 59.59
N THR A 20 -29.85 -1.95 59.96
CA THR A 20 -30.17 -3.30 60.44
C THR A 20 -30.20 -4.34 59.32
N GLU A 21 -30.70 -3.99 58.13
CA GLU A 21 -30.70 -4.90 56.98
C GLU A 21 -29.27 -5.22 56.53
N VAL A 22 -28.39 -4.21 56.50
CA VAL A 22 -26.97 -4.39 56.16
C VAL A 22 -26.27 -5.30 57.16
N VAL A 23 -26.56 -5.15 58.46
CA VAL A 23 -26.01 -6.02 59.50
C VAL A 23 -26.48 -7.47 59.35
N ILE A 24 -27.76 -7.70 58.98
CA ILE A 24 -28.28 -9.04 58.70
C ILE A 24 -27.55 -9.65 57.50
N LEU A 25 -27.44 -8.92 56.38
CA LEU A 25 -26.74 -9.40 55.18
C LEU A 25 -25.28 -9.73 55.47
N ARG A 26 -24.58 -8.91 56.27
CA ARG A 26 -23.21 -9.17 56.68
C ARG A 26 -23.07 -10.51 57.43
N ARG A 27 -24.05 -10.87 58.27
CA ARG A 27 -24.04 -12.13 59.01
C ARG A 27 -24.40 -13.32 58.13
N LEU A 28 -25.41 -13.18 57.27
CA LEU A 28 -25.80 -14.24 56.34
C LEU A 28 -24.81 -14.46 55.18
N LEU A 29 -23.90 -13.52 54.90
CA LEU A 29 -22.76 -13.74 53.99
C LEU A 29 -21.57 -14.44 54.67
N ALA A 30 -21.47 -14.32 55.99
CA ALA A 30 -20.38 -14.94 56.76
C ALA A 30 -20.71 -16.36 57.21
N ASP A 31 -21.99 -16.69 57.33
CA ASP A 31 -22.51 -17.98 57.78
C ASP A 31 -23.59 -18.48 56.79
N ASP A 32 -23.56 -19.75 56.39
CA ASP A 32 -24.43 -20.29 55.33
C ASP A 32 -25.94 -20.17 55.63
N ALA A 33 -26.35 -20.39 56.89
CA ALA A 33 -27.74 -20.23 57.31
C ALA A 33 -27.85 -20.00 58.83
N LEU A 34 -28.63 -19.00 59.24
CA LEU A 34 -28.83 -18.64 60.65
C LEU A 34 -30.32 -18.48 61.02
N THR A 35 -30.70 -18.91 62.21
CA THR A 35 -32.00 -18.57 62.83
C THR A 35 -32.01 -17.10 63.27
N LEU A 36 -33.21 -16.51 63.40
CA LEU A 36 -33.36 -15.15 63.89
C LEU A 36 -32.74 -14.95 65.31
N ARG A 37 -32.80 -15.99 66.14
CA ARG A 37 -32.23 -16.00 67.49
C ARG A 37 -30.70 -16.02 67.46
N GLU A 38 -30.09 -16.78 66.55
CA GLU A 38 -28.63 -16.78 66.33
C GLU A 38 -28.14 -15.42 65.81
N ILE A 39 -28.87 -14.78 64.89
CA ILE A 39 -28.56 -13.43 64.39
C ILE A 39 -28.66 -12.41 65.54
N ALA A 40 -29.68 -12.50 66.39
CA ALA A 40 -29.84 -11.62 67.56
C ALA A 40 -28.64 -11.74 68.53
N LEU A 41 -28.23 -12.97 68.83
CA LEU A 41 -27.13 -13.25 69.75
C LEU A 41 -25.78 -12.75 69.21
N ARG A 42 -25.57 -12.79 67.89
CA ARG A 42 -24.33 -12.33 67.22
C ARG A 42 -24.29 -10.83 66.90
N THR A 43 -25.43 -10.14 66.96
CA THR A 43 -25.54 -8.71 66.60
C THR A 43 -25.91 -7.82 67.77
N GLY A 44 -26.33 -8.39 68.91
CA GLY A 44 -26.78 -7.64 70.07
C GLY A 44 -28.09 -6.87 69.86
N LYS A 45 -28.78 -7.08 68.73
CA LYS A 45 -30.06 -6.43 68.40
C LYS A 45 -31.25 -7.25 68.88
N SER A 46 -32.35 -6.57 69.24
CA SER A 46 -33.57 -7.25 69.66
C SER A 46 -34.20 -8.03 68.50
N THR A 47 -34.80 -9.18 68.83
CA THR A 47 -35.44 -10.07 67.84
C THR A 47 -36.55 -9.38 67.06
N GLY A 48 -37.28 -8.45 67.66
CA GLY A 48 -38.34 -7.68 66.98
C GLY A 48 -37.82 -6.76 65.87
N VAL A 49 -36.69 -6.07 66.10
CA VAL A 49 -36.07 -5.19 65.08
C VAL A 49 -35.46 -6.01 63.95
N LEU A 50 -34.87 -7.17 64.28
CA LEU A 50 -34.35 -8.10 63.29
C LEU A 50 -35.45 -8.74 62.45
N ASP A 51 -36.61 -9.08 63.04
CA ASP A 51 -37.75 -9.63 62.30
C ASP A 51 -38.28 -8.65 61.25
N GLN A 52 -38.41 -7.37 61.61
CA GLN A 52 -38.88 -6.34 60.69
C GLN A 52 -37.92 -6.13 59.51
N ALA A 53 -36.61 -6.11 59.77
CA ALA A 53 -35.60 -6.01 58.72
C ALA A 53 -35.52 -7.30 57.87
N MET A 54 -35.68 -8.47 58.48
CA MET A 54 -35.71 -9.76 57.77
C MET A 54 -36.91 -9.86 56.82
N LYS A 55 -38.09 -9.39 57.24
CA LYS A 55 -39.30 -9.31 56.39
C LYS A 55 -39.07 -8.46 55.15
N LYS A 56 -38.39 -7.32 55.28
CA LYS A 56 -38.04 -6.47 54.13
C LYS A 56 -37.05 -7.17 53.19
N LEU A 57 -36.02 -7.83 53.72
CA LEU A 57 -35.07 -8.58 52.90
C LEU A 57 -35.71 -9.78 52.18
N LEU A 58 -36.70 -10.43 52.79
CA LEU A 58 -37.53 -11.45 52.14
C LEU A 58 -38.39 -10.85 51.02
N GLN A 59 -39.05 -9.71 51.25
CA GLN A 59 -39.83 -9.02 50.21
C GLN A 59 -38.97 -8.55 49.03
N LYS A 60 -37.71 -8.18 49.29
CA LYS A 60 -36.72 -7.85 48.26
C LYS A 60 -36.15 -9.09 47.54
N ASN A 61 -36.55 -10.31 47.92
CA ASN A 61 -36.02 -11.59 47.45
C ASN A 61 -34.49 -11.78 47.66
N ILE A 62 -33.89 -11.01 48.57
CA ILE A 62 -32.44 -11.08 48.85
C ILE A 62 -32.12 -12.24 49.80
N VAL A 63 -33.06 -12.58 50.68
CA VAL A 63 -32.95 -13.66 51.66
C VAL A 63 -34.09 -14.66 51.43
N ARG A 64 -33.85 -15.95 51.69
CA ARG A 64 -34.83 -17.03 51.67
C ARG A 64 -34.91 -17.75 53.02
N LYS A 65 -36.01 -18.47 53.25
CA LYS A 65 -36.19 -19.36 54.40
C LYS A 65 -35.80 -20.78 54.03
N GLU A 66 -35.09 -21.47 54.90
CA GLU A 66 -34.73 -22.88 54.77
C GLU A 66 -35.02 -23.62 56.08
N VAL A 67 -35.46 -24.88 55.97
CA VAL A 67 -35.65 -25.74 57.15
C VAL A 67 -34.45 -26.66 57.23
N ILE A 68 -33.63 -26.48 58.28
CA ILE A 68 -32.43 -27.28 58.53
C ILE A 68 -32.55 -27.85 59.94
N ASN A 69 -32.52 -29.18 60.08
CA ASN A 69 -32.68 -29.90 61.35
C ASN A 69 -33.93 -29.43 62.14
N ASP A 70 -35.11 -29.44 61.50
CA ASP A 70 -36.41 -29.00 62.06
C ASP A 70 -36.46 -27.55 62.58
N SER A 71 -35.48 -26.72 62.23
CA SER A 71 -35.41 -25.31 62.59
C SER A 71 -35.44 -24.40 61.34
N THR A 72 -36.24 -23.33 61.39
CA THR A 72 -36.29 -22.34 60.30
C THR A 72 -35.07 -21.42 60.37
N LYS A 73 -34.20 -21.52 59.39
CA LYS A 73 -33.04 -20.66 59.18
C LYS A 73 -33.24 -19.75 57.97
N PHE A 74 -32.48 -18.67 57.94
CA PHE A 74 -32.44 -17.70 56.85
C PHE A 74 -31.09 -17.79 56.17
N ALA A 75 -31.10 -17.76 54.84
CA ALA A 75 -29.90 -17.79 54.01
C ALA A 75 -30.06 -16.79 52.85
N ILE A 76 -28.96 -16.24 52.33
CA ILE A 76 -29.02 -15.35 51.17
C ILE A 76 -29.40 -16.16 49.92
N THR A 77 -30.36 -15.64 49.14
CA THR A 77 -30.90 -16.33 47.97
C THR A 77 -29.82 -16.67 46.94
N SER A 78 -28.91 -15.74 46.68
CA SER A 78 -27.68 -15.93 45.90
C SER A 78 -26.69 -14.78 46.14
N LEU A 79 -25.41 -14.97 45.82
CA LEU A 79 -24.39 -13.90 45.87
C LEU A 79 -24.76 -12.68 45.00
N HIS A 80 -25.57 -12.86 43.96
CA HIS A 80 -26.02 -11.80 43.05
C HIS A 80 -27.39 -11.20 43.40
N ALA A 81 -28.09 -11.70 44.43
CA ALA A 81 -29.47 -11.29 44.72
C ALA A 81 -29.61 -9.79 45.03
N VAL A 82 -28.61 -9.19 45.69
CA VAL A 82 -28.54 -7.74 45.94
C VAL A 82 -28.40 -6.95 44.64
N SER A 83 -27.59 -7.44 43.69
CA SER A 83 -27.36 -6.79 42.39
C SER A 83 -28.63 -6.82 41.54
N HIS A 84 -29.30 -7.96 41.45
CA HIS A 84 -30.55 -8.09 40.72
C HIS A 84 -31.66 -7.20 41.29
N TRP A 85 -31.79 -7.16 42.62
CA TRP A 85 -32.74 -6.24 43.24
C TRP A 85 -32.42 -4.77 42.91
N MET A 86 -31.14 -4.38 42.88
CA MET A 86 -30.70 -3.03 42.55
C MET A 86 -31.04 -2.63 41.11
N GLU A 87 -30.85 -3.54 40.15
CA GLU A 87 -31.20 -3.33 38.75
C GLU A 87 -32.70 -3.08 38.57
N ASP A 88 -33.53 -3.90 39.22
CA ASP A 88 -34.98 -3.78 39.18
C ASP A 88 -35.47 -2.48 39.86
N ASP A 89 -34.95 -2.14 41.03
CA ASP A 89 -35.29 -0.88 41.74
C ASP A 89 -34.89 0.35 40.92
N THR A 90 -33.70 0.32 40.29
CA THR A 90 -33.23 1.42 39.43
C THR A 90 -34.14 1.60 38.22
N LYS A 91 -34.56 0.49 37.60
CA LYS A 91 -35.48 0.51 36.45
C LYS A 91 -36.84 1.10 36.85
N GLN A 92 -37.42 0.64 37.95
CA GLN A 92 -38.71 1.14 38.44
C GLN A 92 -38.66 2.63 38.81
N LYS A 93 -37.58 3.08 39.47
CA LYS A 93 -37.39 4.50 39.80
C LYS A 93 -37.27 5.37 38.55
N ARG A 94 -36.52 4.92 37.54
CA ARG A 94 -36.42 5.62 36.25
C ARG A 94 -37.77 5.74 35.55
N GLU A 95 -38.54 4.65 35.49
CA GLU A 95 -39.87 4.65 34.90
C GLU A 95 -40.83 5.60 35.65
N LEU A 96 -40.78 5.60 36.99
CA LEU A 96 -41.57 6.51 37.81
C LEU A 96 -41.19 7.98 37.57
N MET A 97 -39.89 8.29 37.53
CA MET A 97 -39.40 9.65 37.26
C MET A 97 -39.78 10.11 35.84
N ALA A 98 -39.68 9.24 34.84
CA ALA A 98 -40.12 9.52 33.48
C ALA A 98 -41.63 9.84 33.44
N ARG A 99 -42.48 9.06 34.14
CA ARG A 99 -43.91 9.34 34.26
C ARG A 99 -44.20 10.67 34.97
N ARG A 100 -43.45 10.99 36.03
CA ARG A 100 -43.57 12.29 36.73
C ARG A 100 -43.21 13.44 35.82
N GLN A 101 -42.11 13.33 35.07
CA GLN A 101 -41.71 14.32 34.09
C GLN A 101 -42.80 14.51 33.02
N GLN A 102 -43.32 13.41 32.46
CA GLN A 102 -44.40 13.47 31.48
C GLN A 102 -45.68 14.11 32.05
N SER A 103 -46.01 13.85 33.31
CA SER A 103 -47.14 14.47 34.00
C SER A 103 -46.93 15.97 34.18
N PHE A 104 -45.71 16.39 34.54
CA PHE A 104 -45.33 17.80 34.61
C PHE A 104 -45.39 18.49 33.26
N GLU A 105 -44.87 17.87 32.20
CA GLU A 105 -44.94 18.40 30.83
C GLU A 105 -46.39 18.55 30.36
N THR A 106 -47.26 17.60 30.70
CA THR A 106 -48.70 17.66 30.41
C THR A 106 -49.38 18.80 31.19
N PHE A 107 -49.03 18.96 32.47
CA PHE A 107 -49.52 20.05 33.32
C PHE A 107 -49.09 21.43 32.77
N ILE A 108 -47.82 21.59 32.39
CA ILE A 108 -47.31 22.83 31.78
C ILE A 108 -48.02 23.15 30.46
N ARG A 109 -48.22 22.15 29.58
CA ARG A 109 -48.97 22.32 28.32
C ARG A 109 -50.40 22.83 28.53
N THR A 110 -51.02 22.47 29.66
CA THR A 110 -52.38 22.92 30.00
C THR A 110 -52.41 24.44 30.27
N PHE A 111 -51.33 25.01 30.83
CA PHE A 111 -51.18 26.45 31.05
C PHE A 111 -50.68 27.23 29.81
N GLU A 112 -50.02 26.56 28.86
CA GLU A 112 -49.58 27.19 27.62
C GLU A 112 -50.74 27.53 26.68
N GLN A 113 -51.86 26.81 26.75
CA GLN A 113 -53.05 27.07 25.92
C GLN A 113 -53.73 28.42 26.21
N ASP A 114 -53.51 29.02 27.38
CA ASP A 114 -54.12 30.30 27.79
C ASP A 114 -53.20 31.53 27.63
N LYS A 115 -51.95 31.38 27.20
CA LYS A 115 -51.03 32.52 27.00
C LYS A 115 -51.21 33.16 25.62
N LYS A 116 -52.18 34.08 25.49
CA LYS A 116 -52.28 35.01 24.35
C LYS A 116 -51.29 36.19 24.40
N ARG A 117 -50.30 36.17 25.31
CA ARG A 117 -49.35 37.28 25.49
C ARG A 117 -48.00 36.97 24.81
N PRO A 118 -47.39 37.93 24.11
CA PRO A 118 -46.04 37.76 23.56
C PRO A 118 -45.02 37.43 24.66
N GLU A 119 -44.13 36.48 24.40
CA GLU A 119 -42.99 36.22 25.28
C GLU A 119 -41.76 36.97 24.76
N ILE A 120 -41.17 37.82 25.61
CA ILE A 120 -39.98 38.60 25.30
C ILE A 120 -38.83 38.11 26.17
N GLU A 121 -37.70 37.82 25.54
CA GLU A 121 -36.43 37.54 26.20
C GLU A 121 -35.35 38.52 25.74
N TYR A 122 -34.57 39.02 26.71
CA TYR A 122 -33.46 39.94 26.47
C TYR A 122 -32.12 39.23 26.70
N PHE A 123 -31.17 39.51 25.81
CA PHE A 123 -29.82 39.00 25.89
C PHE A 123 -28.84 40.16 25.83
N GLU A 124 -27.89 40.18 26.77
CA GLU A 124 -26.88 41.23 26.88
C GLU A 124 -25.46 40.65 26.77
N GLY A 125 -24.56 41.43 26.18
CA GLY A 125 -23.17 41.03 25.97
C GLY A 125 -22.96 40.05 24.81
N ILE A 126 -21.70 39.80 24.50
CA ILE A 126 -21.29 38.92 23.37
C ILE A 126 -21.82 37.49 23.58
N ASP A 127 -21.73 36.95 24.79
CA ASP A 127 -22.27 35.63 25.12
C ASP A 127 -23.80 35.58 25.02
N GLY A 128 -24.47 36.68 25.39
CA GLY A 128 -25.91 36.83 25.21
C GLY A 128 -26.31 36.76 23.74
N LEU A 129 -25.60 37.44 22.85
CA LEU A 129 -25.82 37.33 21.40
C LEU A 129 -25.67 35.88 20.90
N ALA A 130 -24.61 35.18 21.33
CA ALA A 130 -24.40 33.77 20.99
C ALA A 130 -25.53 32.87 21.53
N GLN A 131 -26.04 33.15 22.73
CA GLN A 131 -27.16 32.42 23.32
C GLN A 131 -28.47 32.64 22.55
N ALA A 132 -28.74 33.86 22.10
CA ALA A 132 -29.89 34.17 21.26
C ALA A 132 -29.86 33.38 19.94
N TYR A 133 -28.68 33.28 19.30
CA TYR A 133 -28.51 32.39 18.15
C TYR A 133 -28.77 30.93 18.50
N ARG A 134 -28.16 30.39 19.57
CA ARG A 134 -28.37 28.98 19.97
C ARG A 134 -29.86 28.65 20.16
N LYS A 135 -30.62 29.53 20.82
CA LYS A 135 -32.07 29.38 20.98
C LYS A 135 -32.82 29.38 19.66
N LEU A 136 -32.39 30.18 18.69
CA LEU A 136 -32.99 30.20 17.35
C LEU A 136 -32.90 28.85 16.63
N LEU A 137 -31.94 27.97 16.98
CA LEU A 137 -31.85 26.62 16.39
C LEU A 137 -33.05 25.73 16.72
N ASP A 138 -33.79 26.05 17.79
CA ASP A 138 -34.93 25.28 18.27
C ASP A 138 -36.27 25.87 17.79
N SER A 139 -36.25 27.02 17.10
CA SER A 139 -37.45 27.78 16.72
C SER A 139 -38.09 27.36 15.39
N GLY A 140 -37.41 26.62 14.52
CA GLY A 140 -37.97 26.24 13.20
C GLY A 140 -36.97 25.60 12.24
N LYS A 141 -37.39 25.40 10.98
CA LYS A 141 -36.56 24.77 9.92
C LYS A 141 -36.05 25.73 8.85
N GLU A 142 -36.47 26.99 8.88
CA GLU A 142 -36.01 28.02 7.96
C GLU A 142 -35.75 29.31 8.75
N ILE A 143 -34.68 30.01 8.37
CA ILE A 143 -34.34 31.32 8.92
C ILE A 143 -34.40 32.33 7.80
N ILE A 144 -35.32 33.28 7.89
CA ILE A 144 -35.36 34.43 6.98
C ILE A 144 -34.96 35.69 7.74
N GLY A 145 -34.35 36.66 7.09
CA GLY A 145 -33.97 37.86 7.83
C GLY A 145 -33.27 38.94 7.04
N TYR A 146 -33.14 40.09 7.68
CA TYR A 146 -32.44 41.27 7.19
C TYR A 146 -31.13 41.37 7.96
N VAL A 147 -30.01 41.32 7.26
CA VAL A 147 -28.67 41.33 7.88
C VAL A 147 -27.86 42.47 7.27
N PRO A 148 -27.67 43.58 7.98
CA PRO A 148 -26.75 44.62 7.56
C PRO A 148 -25.31 44.18 7.86
N VAL A 149 -24.48 44.08 6.81
CA VAL A 149 -23.11 43.55 6.93
C VAL A 149 -22.13 44.69 7.20
N PHE A 150 -21.78 44.88 8.47
CA PHE A 150 -20.92 45.98 8.92
C PHE A 150 -19.41 45.68 8.92
N CYS A 151 -19.01 44.41 8.92
CA CYS A 151 -17.62 43.99 9.00
C CYS A 151 -17.35 42.71 8.19
N SER A 152 -16.07 42.38 8.02
CA SER A 152 -15.66 41.08 7.48
C SER A 152 -15.95 39.95 8.50
N ILE A 153 -15.93 38.69 8.08
CA ILE A 153 -16.09 37.58 9.04
C ILE A 153 -14.87 37.44 9.95
N GLU A 154 -13.70 37.85 9.47
CA GLU A 154 -12.47 37.84 10.24
C GLU A 154 -12.52 38.83 11.41
N ASP A 155 -13.28 39.92 11.24
CA ASP A 155 -13.47 40.98 12.23
C ASP A 155 -14.80 40.87 13.00
N HIS A 156 -15.59 39.83 12.74
CA HIS A 156 -16.92 39.66 13.34
C HIS A 156 -16.82 39.38 14.85
N PRO A 157 -17.59 40.06 15.74
CA PRO A 157 -17.50 39.87 17.20
C PRO A 157 -17.75 38.44 17.68
N LEU A 158 -18.50 37.67 16.90
CA LEU A 158 -18.79 36.24 17.12
C LEU A 158 -18.08 35.31 16.14
N ARG A 159 -16.93 35.70 15.57
CA ARG A 159 -16.22 34.94 14.51
C ARG A 159 -16.15 33.43 14.77
N ASP A 160 -15.63 33.02 15.93
CA ASP A 160 -15.43 31.60 16.24
C ASP A 160 -16.76 30.86 16.41
N PHE A 161 -17.75 31.53 17.01
CA PHE A 161 -19.08 31.00 17.17
C PHE A 161 -19.83 30.85 15.83
N MET A 162 -19.63 31.76 14.87
CA MET A 162 -20.33 31.72 13.58
C MET A 162 -20.02 30.45 12.76
N VAL A 163 -18.84 29.86 12.93
CA VAL A 163 -18.49 28.56 12.32
C VAL A 163 -19.33 27.44 12.93
N GLU A 164 -19.46 27.41 14.25
CA GLU A 164 -20.28 26.41 14.96
C GLU A 164 -21.76 26.59 14.64
N TRP A 165 -22.23 27.84 14.62
CA TRP A 165 -23.59 28.21 14.18
C TRP A 165 -23.93 27.64 12.80
N PHE A 166 -23.05 27.83 11.82
CA PHE A 166 -23.20 27.26 10.48
C PHE A 166 -23.32 25.72 10.52
N ARG A 167 -22.42 25.04 11.25
CA ARG A 167 -22.43 23.57 11.35
C ARG A 167 -23.75 23.06 11.94
N GLN A 168 -24.22 23.68 13.02
CA GLN A 168 -25.46 23.31 13.69
C GLN A 168 -26.67 23.52 12.78
N ARG A 169 -26.77 24.67 12.11
CA ARG A 169 -27.83 24.93 11.12
C ARG A 169 -27.84 23.87 10.02
N ARG A 170 -26.68 23.60 9.42
CA ARG A 170 -26.54 22.62 8.34
C ARG A 170 -26.95 21.21 8.79
N LYS A 171 -26.48 20.77 9.97
CA LYS A 171 -26.81 19.46 10.54
C LYS A 171 -28.32 19.30 10.77
N ARG A 172 -28.99 20.38 11.16
CA ARG A 172 -30.45 20.43 11.37
C ARG A 172 -31.25 20.68 10.08
N GLY A 173 -30.57 20.89 8.94
CA GLY A 173 -31.20 21.21 7.66
C GLY A 173 -31.82 22.61 7.61
N MET A 174 -31.42 23.52 8.50
CA MET A 174 -31.97 24.88 8.61
C MET A 174 -31.40 25.79 7.52
N PHE A 175 -32.15 25.95 6.44
CA PHE A 175 -31.77 26.84 5.34
C PHE A 175 -32.02 28.30 5.70
N SER A 176 -31.17 29.20 5.20
CA SER A 176 -31.30 30.62 5.47
C SER A 176 -31.49 31.44 4.20
N ARG A 177 -32.46 32.36 4.21
CA ARG A 177 -32.67 33.38 3.17
C ARG A 177 -32.47 34.77 3.75
N ILE A 178 -31.47 35.49 3.25
CA ILE A 178 -31.05 36.76 3.86
C ILE A 178 -31.15 37.92 2.86
N ILE A 179 -31.74 39.03 3.28
CA ILE A 179 -31.66 40.30 2.54
C ILE A 179 -30.55 41.13 3.19
N THR A 180 -29.59 41.60 2.38
CA THR A 180 -28.47 42.45 2.81
C THR A 180 -28.30 43.61 1.82
N HIS A 181 -27.60 44.66 2.24
CA HIS A 181 -27.31 45.80 1.36
C HIS A 181 -26.28 45.48 0.27
N ASN A 182 -26.38 46.17 -0.88
CA ASN A 182 -25.44 46.09 -1.99
C ASN A 182 -24.14 46.89 -1.74
N THR A 183 -23.49 46.65 -0.61
CA THR A 183 -22.17 47.22 -0.27
C THR A 183 -21.04 46.25 -0.68
N PRO A 184 -19.77 46.67 -0.69
CA PRO A 184 -18.64 45.75 -0.91
C PRO A 184 -18.65 44.57 0.07
N LEU A 185 -18.99 44.81 1.34
CA LEU A 185 -19.13 43.78 2.36
C LEU A 185 -20.34 42.87 2.11
N GLY A 186 -21.49 43.43 1.70
CA GLY A 186 -22.66 42.65 1.31
C GLY A 186 -22.42 41.74 0.11
N ARG A 187 -21.69 42.19 -0.91
CA ARG A 187 -21.26 41.34 -2.05
C ARG A 187 -20.31 40.23 -1.61
N ARG A 188 -19.39 40.50 -0.68
CA ARG A 188 -18.52 39.48 -0.07
C ARG A 188 -19.29 38.48 0.81
N TYR A 189 -20.37 38.92 1.44
CA TYR A 189 -21.28 38.06 2.20
C TYR A 189 -22.04 37.11 1.26
N LEU A 190 -22.59 37.63 0.15
CA LEU A 190 -23.27 36.88 -0.91
C LEU A 190 -22.36 35.82 -1.55
N SER A 191 -21.09 36.13 -1.84
CA SER A 191 -20.17 35.19 -2.50
C SER A 191 -19.89 33.92 -1.69
N ARG A 192 -20.16 33.95 -0.38
CA ARG A 192 -19.97 32.82 0.55
C ARG A 192 -21.20 31.94 0.71
N ASP A 193 -22.35 32.34 0.21
CA ASP A 193 -23.64 31.65 0.41
C ASP A 193 -23.59 30.15 0.10
N ILE A 194 -22.94 29.79 -1.01
CA ILE A 194 -22.77 28.40 -1.45
C ILE A 194 -22.02 27.54 -0.41
N PHE A 195 -21.21 28.16 0.46
CA PHE A 195 -20.44 27.52 1.52
C PHE A 195 -21.08 27.66 2.91
N GLU A 196 -22.16 28.42 3.07
CA GLU A 196 -22.78 28.75 4.37
C GLU A 196 -24.21 28.24 4.54
N TYR A 197 -24.68 27.40 3.61
CA TYR A 197 -26.04 26.85 3.58
C TYR A 197 -27.09 27.96 3.69
N ARG A 198 -26.91 28.99 2.85
CA ARG A 198 -27.70 30.22 2.78
C ARG A 198 -27.91 30.63 1.32
N GLN A 199 -28.92 31.44 1.08
CA GLN A 199 -29.06 32.27 -0.12
C GLN A 199 -29.34 33.71 0.31
N SER A 200 -28.74 34.68 -0.37
CA SER A 200 -28.90 36.09 -0.06
C SER A 200 -29.37 36.88 -1.27
N ALA A 201 -30.07 37.97 -1.03
CA ALA A 201 -30.46 38.97 -2.01
C ALA A 201 -29.87 40.33 -1.61
N LEU A 202 -29.47 41.12 -2.61
CA LEU A 202 -28.93 42.46 -2.40
C LEU A 202 -30.02 43.50 -2.63
N VAL A 203 -30.11 44.46 -1.72
CA VAL A 203 -31.01 45.63 -1.84
C VAL A 203 -30.21 46.92 -1.73
N ASP A 204 -30.79 48.02 -2.22
CA ASP A 204 -30.20 49.35 -2.04
C ASP A 204 -30.33 49.80 -0.58
N GLU A 205 -29.28 50.42 -0.05
CA GLU A 205 -29.23 50.85 1.36
C GLU A 205 -30.07 52.09 1.64
N GLN A 206 -30.23 52.98 0.64
CA GLN A 206 -31.03 54.19 0.77
C GLN A 206 -32.52 53.87 0.70
N GLU A 207 -32.90 52.90 -0.15
CA GLU A 207 -34.29 52.45 -0.29
C GLU A 207 -34.74 51.57 0.90
N TYR A 208 -33.83 50.76 1.46
CA TYR A 208 -34.13 49.82 2.56
C TYR A 208 -33.16 50.00 3.75
N PRO A 209 -33.31 51.06 4.58
CA PRO A 209 -32.33 51.44 5.61
C PRO A 209 -32.49 50.65 6.92
N PHE A 210 -32.36 49.31 6.89
CA PHE A 210 -32.32 48.52 8.13
C PHE A 210 -30.94 48.59 8.82
N THR A 211 -30.92 48.96 10.10
CA THR A 211 -29.70 49.29 10.85
C THR A 211 -29.25 48.21 11.84
N PHE A 212 -30.00 47.12 11.98
CA PHE A 212 -29.68 46.01 12.86
C PHE A 212 -30.12 44.69 12.24
N GLU A 213 -29.55 43.56 12.71
CA GLU A 213 -29.90 42.25 12.17
C GLU A 213 -31.24 41.78 12.74
N LYS A 214 -32.17 41.42 11.87
CA LYS A 214 -33.48 40.88 12.24
C LYS A 214 -33.66 39.50 11.60
N LEU A 215 -33.79 38.46 12.42
CA LEU A 215 -34.02 37.08 11.99
C LEU A 215 -35.41 36.61 12.41
N ILE A 216 -36.04 35.82 11.56
CA ILE A 216 -37.37 35.24 11.77
C ILE A 216 -37.25 33.73 11.56
N CYS A 217 -37.65 32.95 12.55
CA CYS A 217 -37.62 31.49 12.52
C CYS A 217 -38.83 30.93 13.27
N GLY A 218 -39.69 30.18 12.58
CA GLY A 218 -40.98 29.73 13.13
C GLY A 218 -41.82 30.90 13.64
N ASP A 219 -42.23 30.85 14.90
CA ASP A 219 -43.06 31.88 15.55
C ASP A 219 -42.22 32.95 16.28
N THR A 220 -40.92 32.99 16.02
CA THR A 220 -39.94 33.81 16.74
C THR A 220 -39.33 34.87 15.83
N VAL A 221 -39.31 36.11 16.30
CA VAL A 221 -38.55 37.24 15.72
C VAL A 221 -37.41 37.60 16.67
N VAL A 222 -36.20 37.74 16.14
CA VAL A 222 -35.02 38.11 16.93
C VAL A 222 -34.32 39.30 16.29
N CYS A 223 -34.05 40.32 17.09
CA CYS A 223 -33.31 41.51 16.68
C CYS A 223 -31.96 41.53 17.39
N PHE A 224 -30.86 41.67 16.64
CA PHE A 224 -29.49 41.75 17.12
C PHE A 224 -28.92 43.14 16.82
N ASN A 225 -28.57 43.87 17.88
CA ASN A 225 -27.82 45.13 17.81
C ASN A 225 -26.38 44.88 18.27
N TYR A 226 -25.46 44.78 17.30
CA TYR A 226 -24.06 44.52 17.57
C TYR A 226 -23.32 45.70 18.21
N ALA A 227 -23.73 46.94 17.91
CA ALA A 227 -23.11 48.14 18.48
C ALA A 227 -23.37 48.20 20.00
N GLU A 228 -24.59 47.87 20.43
CA GLU A 228 -24.97 47.83 21.84
C GLU A 228 -24.73 46.47 22.51
N LYS A 229 -24.32 45.45 21.74
CA LYS A 229 -24.18 44.05 22.19
C LYS A 229 -25.45 43.52 22.87
N ARG A 230 -26.61 43.79 22.25
CA ARG A 230 -27.92 43.40 22.76
C ARG A 230 -28.71 42.61 21.73
N ALA A 231 -29.47 41.63 22.18
CA ALA A 231 -30.48 40.97 21.36
C ALA A 231 -31.82 40.87 22.10
N CYS A 232 -32.90 40.96 21.35
CA CYS A 232 -34.27 40.79 21.83
C CYS A 232 -34.93 39.68 21.02
N MET A 233 -35.42 38.66 21.70
CA MET A 233 -36.17 37.55 21.11
C MET A 233 -37.62 37.66 21.52
N LEU A 234 -38.51 37.75 20.52
CA LEU A 234 -39.94 37.80 20.70
C LEU A 234 -40.57 36.54 20.10
N LYS A 235 -41.24 35.75 20.93
CA LYS A 235 -42.11 34.66 20.48
C LYS A 235 -43.54 35.18 20.40
N TYR A 236 -43.96 35.51 19.19
CA TYR A 236 -45.30 36.03 18.91
C TYR A 236 -45.70 35.64 17.47
N PRO A 237 -46.53 34.59 17.31
CA PRO A 237 -46.87 34.03 16.00
C PRO A 237 -47.41 35.07 15.01
N GLU A 238 -48.26 35.97 15.47
CA GLU A 238 -48.88 37.02 14.65
C GLU A 238 -47.84 38.01 14.09
N LEU A 239 -46.89 38.45 14.93
CA LEU A 239 -45.81 39.32 14.46
C LEU A 239 -44.87 38.57 13.50
N ALA A 240 -44.50 37.33 13.84
CA ALA A 240 -43.62 36.51 12.99
C ALA A 240 -44.25 36.26 11.62
N ALA A 241 -45.56 36.02 11.54
CA ALA A 241 -46.30 35.85 10.30
C ALA A 241 -46.36 37.15 9.47
N MET A 242 -46.57 38.29 10.13
CA MET A 242 -46.57 39.60 9.48
C MET A 242 -45.18 39.95 8.91
N GLU A 243 -44.13 39.86 9.71
CA GLU A 243 -42.74 40.12 9.32
C GLU A 243 -42.29 39.17 8.19
N ARG A 244 -42.68 37.90 8.24
CA ARG A 244 -42.45 36.94 7.16
C ARG A 244 -43.13 37.37 5.87
N SER A 245 -44.36 37.88 5.93
CA SER A 245 -45.09 38.35 4.74
C SER A 245 -44.38 39.55 4.09
N PHE A 246 -43.85 40.47 4.89
CA PHE A 246 -43.02 41.56 4.39
C PHE A 246 -41.72 41.05 3.75
N PHE A 247 -41.02 40.12 4.41
CA PHE A 247 -39.82 39.49 3.87
C PHE A 247 -40.08 38.83 2.51
N GLU A 248 -41.14 38.03 2.39
CA GLU A 248 -41.47 37.33 1.14
C GLU A 248 -41.83 38.29 0.00
N SER A 249 -42.50 39.39 0.31
CA SER A 249 -42.80 40.44 -0.68
C SER A 249 -41.50 41.00 -1.27
N GLN A 250 -40.58 41.40 -0.39
CA GLN A 250 -39.28 41.96 -0.78
C GLN A 250 -38.40 40.93 -1.50
N TRP A 251 -38.36 39.70 -0.99
CA TRP A 251 -37.64 38.58 -1.59
C TRP A 251 -38.11 38.33 -3.02
N ARG A 252 -39.42 38.25 -3.25
CA ARG A 252 -39.98 38.04 -4.60
C ARG A 252 -39.65 39.18 -5.55
N MET A 253 -39.64 40.43 -5.09
CA MET A 253 -39.27 41.58 -5.94
C MET A 253 -37.82 41.46 -6.45
N GLN A 254 -36.90 40.98 -5.62
CA GLN A 254 -35.50 40.81 -6.02
C GLN A 254 -35.28 39.65 -7.01
N PHE A 255 -36.11 38.60 -6.96
CA PHE A 255 -36.02 37.45 -7.88
C PHE A 255 -36.99 37.50 -9.08
N LYS A 256 -37.92 38.47 -9.15
CA LYS A 256 -38.83 38.70 -10.30
C LYS A 256 -38.18 39.45 -11.48
N LYS A 257 -36.88 39.77 -11.42
CA LYS A 257 -36.15 40.44 -12.52
C LYS A 257 -35.77 39.52 -13.70
N GLU A 258 -36.32 38.29 -13.79
CA GLU A 258 -36.27 37.48 -15.02
C GLU A 258 -37.66 37.43 -15.69
N PRO A 259 -37.78 37.74 -17.00
CA PRO A 259 -39.08 37.78 -17.67
C PRO A 259 -39.58 36.35 -17.94
N VAL A 260 -40.73 36.01 -17.38
CA VAL A 260 -41.52 34.85 -17.82
C VAL A 260 -42.65 35.41 -18.70
N PRO A 261 -42.78 35.01 -19.97
CA PRO A 261 -43.91 35.43 -20.79
C PRO A 261 -45.18 34.77 -20.24
N ALA A 262 -46.18 35.59 -19.94
CA ALA A 262 -47.49 35.13 -19.52
C ALA A 262 -48.21 34.44 -20.68
N PRO A 263 -48.88 33.29 -20.47
CA PRO A 263 -50.03 32.95 -21.26
C PRO A 263 -51.25 33.65 -20.67
N VAL A 264 -51.80 34.58 -21.44
CA VAL A 264 -53.17 35.08 -21.25
C VAL A 264 -54.12 33.92 -21.51
N GLN A 265 -54.92 33.53 -20.51
CA GLN A 265 -56.23 32.94 -20.74
C GLN A 265 -57.23 33.53 -19.75
N VAL A 266 -58.19 34.25 -20.33
CA VAL A 266 -59.43 34.68 -19.71
C VAL A 266 -60.35 33.46 -19.65
N THR A 267 -61.03 33.26 -18.53
CA THR A 267 -62.33 32.58 -18.55
C THR A 267 -63.36 33.43 -17.82
N ALA A 268 -64.53 33.49 -18.45
CA ALA A 268 -65.76 34.00 -17.91
C ALA A 268 -66.26 32.98 -16.88
N ASP A 269 -66.42 33.42 -15.63
CA ASP A 269 -67.58 33.17 -14.79
C ASP A 269 -67.26 33.63 -13.37
N GLY A 270 -67.95 34.71 -12.96
CA GLY A 270 -67.74 35.38 -11.70
C GLY A 270 -68.22 34.55 -10.51
N ALA A 271 -67.35 33.72 -9.96
CA ALA A 271 -67.52 33.13 -8.63
C ALA A 271 -66.30 33.41 -7.74
N ALA A 272 -66.53 34.13 -6.65
CA ALA A 272 -65.53 34.40 -5.63
C ALA A 272 -65.20 33.09 -4.86
N LEU A 273 -63.96 32.64 -4.97
CA LEU A 273 -63.39 31.61 -4.11
C LEU A 273 -62.42 32.27 -3.13
N VAL A 274 -62.83 32.29 -1.86
CA VAL A 274 -61.95 32.60 -0.72
C VAL A 274 -60.81 31.57 -0.74
N THR A 275 -59.64 31.99 -1.20
CA THR A 275 -58.44 31.18 -1.15
C THR A 275 -57.76 31.41 0.20
N THR A 276 -57.77 30.38 1.02
CA THR A 276 -56.86 30.23 2.17
C THR A 276 -55.42 30.54 1.75
N PRO A 277 -54.61 31.17 2.62
CA PRO A 277 -53.26 31.59 2.28
C PRO A 277 -52.42 30.37 1.89
N ILE A 278 -51.94 30.38 0.64
CA ILE A 278 -51.02 29.38 0.11
C ILE A 278 -49.77 29.39 0.97
N ALA A 279 -49.57 28.30 1.74
CA ALA A 279 -48.29 28.00 2.35
C ALA A 279 -47.25 27.88 1.24
N VAL A 280 -46.42 28.91 1.08
CA VAL A 280 -45.30 28.91 0.15
C VAL A 280 -44.33 27.82 0.60
N SER A 281 -44.22 26.75 -0.19
CA SER A 281 -43.17 25.74 0.01
C SER A 281 -41.80 26.44 0.05
N PRO A 282 -40.93 26.14 1.03
CA PRO A 282 -39.59 26.72 1.07
C PRO A 282 -38.89 26.40 -0.26
N ALA A 283 -38.28 27.43 -0.86
CA ALA A 283 -37.58 27.31 -2.13
C ALA A 283 -36.58 26.14 -2.05
N ALA A 284 -36.69 25.16 -2.95
CA ALA A 284 -35.87 23.95 -2.91
C ALA A 284 -34.37 24.33 -2.98
N VAL A 285 -33.64 24.10 -1.89
CA VAL A 285 -32.21 24.41 -1.78
C VAL A 285 -31.43 23.80 -2.94
N SER A 286 -30.75 24.64 -3.72
CA SER A 286 -30.03 24.20 -4.91
C SER A 286 -28.96 23.15 -4.59
N LEU A 287 -28.77 22.20 -5.52
CA LEU A 287 -27.81 21.11 -5.36
C LEU A 287 -26.39 21.64 -5.12
N ARG A 288 -26.00 22.70 -5.84
CA ARG A 288 -24.69 23.35 -5.71
C ARG A 288 -24.44 23.89 -4.30
N VAL A 289 -25.43 24.49 -3.65
CA VAL A 289 -25.32 25.00 -2.27
C VAL A 289 -25.22 23.84 -1.27
N ARG A 290 -26.02 22.79 -1.45
CA ARG A 290 -26.01 21.60 -0.59
C ARG A 290 -24.67 20.85 -0.63
N VAL A 291 -24.08 20.78 -1.81
CA VAL A 291 -22.76 20.19 -2.07
C VAL A 291 -21.66 21.03 -1.44
N MET A 292 -21.56 22.31 -1.80
CA MET A 292 -20.39 23.14 -1.47
C MET A 292 -20.33 23.49 0.03
N SER A 293 -21.48 23.57 0.70
CA SER A 293 -21.53 23.67 2.15
C SER A 293 -21.13 22.36 2.85
N GLY A 294 -21.37 21.20 2.24
CA GLY A 294 -21.00 19.89 2.79
C GLY A 294 -19.56 19.49 2.62
N VAL A 295 -19.02 19.85 1.47
CA VAL A 295 -17.61 19.93 1.18
C VAL A 295 -16.82 20.59 2.33
N ARG A 296 -17.25 21.79 2.75
CA ARG A 296 -16.57 22.61 3.77
C ARG A 296 -16.59 21.94 5.13
N ASP A 297 -17.73 21.38 5.49
CA ASP A 297 -17.92 20.70 6.78
C ASP A 297 -17.09 19.40 6.88
N PHE A 298 -17.02 18.62 5.80
CA PHE A 298 -16.21 17.39 5.79
C PHE A 298 -14.71 17.69 5.90
N PHE A 299 -14.13 18.58 5.07
CA PHE A 299 -12.68 18.80 5.04
C PHE A 299 -12.14 19.43 6.32
N LEU A 300 -12.93 20.27 6.98
CA LEU A 300 -12.58 20.92 8.25
C LEU A 300 -12.94 20.05 9.47
N SER A 301 -13.40 18.82 9.28
CA SER A 301 -13.70 17.91 10.37
C SER A 301 -12.42 17.26 10.90
N ARG A 302 -12.32 17.08 12.22
CA ARG A 302 -11.18 16.34 12.82
C ARG A 302 -11.08 14.90 12.29
N LYS A 303 -12.21 14.31 11.87
CA LYS A 303 -12.29 12.94 11.35
C LYS A 303 -11.69 12.80 9.94
N SER A 304 -11.95 13.74 9.04
CA SER A 304 -11.41 13.71 7.67
C SER A 304 -9.88 13.88 7.65
N ILE A 305 -9.35 14.76 8.50
CA ILE A 305 -7.90 14.97 8.66
C ILE A 305 -7.27 13.65 9.11
N GLY A 306 -7.85 12.99 10.12
CA GLY A 306 -7.39 11.67 10.56
C GLY A 306 -7.39 10.61 9.46
N VAL A 307 -8.44 10.55 8.62
CA VAL A 307 -8.52 9.61 7.49
C VAL A 307 -7.46 9.91 6.42
N LEU A 308 -7.26 11.18 6.05
CA LEU A 308 -6.26 11.58 5.06
C LEU A 308 -4.83 11.30 5.56
N CYS A 309 -4.55 11.58 6.83
CA CYS A 309 -3.29 11.19 7.47
C CYS A 309 -3.11 9.67 7.45
N GLY A 310 -4.17 8.90 7.74
CA GLY A 310 -4.15 7.44 7.67
C GLY A 310 -3.80 6.93 6.26
N ILE A 311 -4.42 7.48 5.21
CA ILE A 311 -4.11 7.12 3.82
C ILE A 311 -2.68 7.48 3.45
N ALA A 312 -2.20 8.67 3.84
CA ALA A 312 -0.83 9.09 3.57
C ALA A 312 0.20 8.16 4.24
N VAL A 313 -0.04 7.76 5.50
CA VAL A 313 0.79 6.80 6.23
C VAL A 313 0.76 5.42 5.56
N LEU A 314 -0.41 4.94 5.13
CA LEU A 314 -0.54 3.68 4.41
C LEU A 314 0.22 3.71 3.08
N SER A 315 0.08 4.78 2.29
CA SER A 315 0.81 4.93 1.02
C SER A 315 2.32 4.98 1.23
N ALA A 316 2.79 5.74 2.24
CA ALA A 316 4.21 5.79 2.59
C ALA A 316 4.74 4.41 3.03
N GLY A 317 3.96 3.69 3.86
CA GLY A 317 4.29 2.33 4.29
C GLY A 317 4.35 1.34 3.13
N LEU A 318 3.41 1.42 2.18
CA LEU A 318 3.41 0.57 0.99
C LEU A 318 4.62 0.86 0.09
N THR A 319 4.94 2.15 -0.15
CA THR A 319 6.13 2.54 -0.93
C THR A 319 7.41 2.06 -0.26
N PHE A 320 7.53 2.19 1.06
CA PHE A 320 8.67 1.67 1.81
C PHE A 320 8.79 0.15 1.72
N TYR A 321 7.66 -0.57 1.86
CA TYR A 321 7.64 -2.02 1.68
C TYR A 321 8.10 -2.43 0.28
N LEU A 322 7.58 -1.78 -0.77
CA LEU A 322 7.98 -2.06 -2.15
C LEU A 322 9.46 -1.75 -2.39
N TYR A 323 9.99 -0.68 -1.81
CA TYR A 323 11.42 -0.36 -1.86
C TYR A 323 12.26 -1.50 -1.26
N GLN A 324 11.92 -1.95 -0.05
CA GLN A 324 12.66 -3.04 0.61
C GLN A 324 12.54 -4.36 -0.13
N TYR A 325 11.34 -4.69 -0.62
CA TYR A 325 11.11 -5.88 -1.42
C TYR A 325 11.94 -5.89 -2.70
N THR A 326 11.94 -4.78 -3.44
CA THR A 326 12.73 -4.67 -4.68
C THR A 326 14.22 -4.72 -4.39
N LYS A 327 14.69 -4.08 -3.31
CA LYS A 327 16.09 -4.16 -2.87
C LYS A 327 16.53 -5.59 -2.58
N ALA A 328 15.73 -6.33 -1.81
CA ALA A 328 16.00 -7.74 -1.51
C ALA A 328 16.02 -8.61 -2.79
N LEU A 329 15.07 -8.39 -3.69
CA LEU A 329 15.00 -9.11 -4.96
C LEU A 329 16.22 -8.83 -5.85
N GLN A 330 16.63 -7.57 -5.98
CA GLN A 330 17.81 -7.20 -6.78
C GLN A 330 19.11 -7.74 -6.18
N PHE A 331 19.22 -7.77 -4.86
CA PHE A 331 20.35 -8.40 -4.20
C PHE A 331 20.43 -9.90 -4.49
N GLN A 332 19.30 -10.61 -4.39
CA GLN A 332 19.23 -12.02 -4.73
C GLN A 332 19.66 -12.30 -6.17
N ARG A 333 19.26 -11.44 -7.11
CA ARG A 333 19.68 -11.54 -8.51
C ARG A 333 21.18 -11.38 -8.69
N MET A 334 21.81 -10.45 -7.97
CA MET A 334 23.26 -10.30 -7.99
C MET A 334 23.94 -11.59 -7.51
N GLN A 335 23.44 -12.20 -6.42
CA GLN A 335 23.95 -13.48 -5.88
C GLN A 335 23.88 -14.61 -6.93
N ASP A 336 22.73 -14.73 -7.60
CA ASP A 336 22.52 -15.77 -8.62
C ASP A 336 23.47 -15.58 -9.81
N THR A 337 23.68 -14.35 -10.27
CA THR A 337 24.57 -14.05 -11.39
C THR A 337 26.03 -14.35 -11.06
N VAL A 338 26.57 -13.85 -9.95
CA VAL A 338 27.98 -14.11 -9.58
C VAL A 338 28.24 -15.60 -9.38
N LYS A 339 27.29 -16.32 -8.78
CA LYS A 339 27.38 -17.78 -8.60
C LYS A 339 27.42 -18.51 -9.94
N SER A 340 26.55 -18.17 -10.89
CA SER A 340 26.48 -18.84 -12.20
C SER A 340 27.75 -18.62 -13.03
N ILE A 341 28.29 -17.40 -12.99
CA ILE A 341 29.57 -17.08 -13.65
C ILE A 341 30.71 -17.84 -12.99
N ALA A 342 30.79 -17.87 -11.66
CA ALA A 342 31.84 -18.62 -10.94
C ALA A 342 31.76 -20.13 -11.28
N VAL A 343 30.57 -20.71 -11.27
CA VAL A 343 30.36 -22.14 -11.59
C VAL A 343 30.83 -22.47 -13.00
N THR A 344 30.44 -21.66 -13.97
CA THR A 344 30.79 -21.91 -15.37
C THR A 344 32.27 -21.62 -15.62
N GLY A 345 32.81 -20.58 -14.99
CA GLY A 345 34.20 -20.16 -15.11
C GLY A 345 35.19 -21.13 -14.49
N ALA A 346 34.80 -21.84 -13.41
CA ALA A 346 35.68 -22.79 -12.73
C ALA A 346 36.17 -23.93 -13.65
N PHE A 347 35.38 -24.30 -14.66
CA PHE A 347 35.75 -25.33 -15.63
C PHE A 347 36.86 -24.92 -16.60
N GLN A 348 37.13 -23.61 -16.73
CA GLN A 348 38.15 -23.10 -17.65
C GLN A 348 39.59 -23.20 -17.14
N PHE A 349 39.75 -23.62 -15.89
CA PHE A 349 41.04 -23.66 -15.23
C PHE A 349 41.58 -25.09 -15.18
N GLU A 350 42.78 -25.27 -15.69
CA GLU A 350 43.51 -26.54 -15.60
C GLU A 350 44.11 -26.66 -14.19
N PRO A 351 43.76 -27.70 -13.41
CA PRO A 351 44.20 -27.83 -12.02
C PRO A 351 45.73 -27.79 -11.85
N ARG A 352 46.47 -28.37 -12.80
CA ARG A 352 47.94 -28.38 -12.79
C ARG A 352 48.55 -26.98 -12.91
N ASP A 353 47.89 -26.07 -13.63
CA ASP A 353 48.39 -24.71 -13.82
C ASP A 353 48.28 -23.95 -12.49
N LEU A 354 47.20 -24.20 -11.73
CA LEU A 354 47.02 -23.65 -10.39
C LEU A 354 48.01 -24.27 -9.40
N ASP A 355 48.25 -25.58 -9.47
CA ASP A 355 49.24 -26.24 -8.61
C ASP A 355 50.68 -25.71 -8.85
N ALA A 356 50.98 -25.21 -10.05
CA ALA A 356 52.27 -24.61 -10.37
C ALA A 356 52.51 -23.22 -9.75
N LEU A 357 51.47 -22.54 -9.23
CA LEU A 357 51.51 -21.14 -8.77
C LEU A 357 51.44 -21.00 -7.24
N GLN A 358 52.52 -21.29 -6.53
CA GLN A 358 52.49 -21.44 -5.06
C GLN A 358 53.11 -20.26 -4.31
N VAL A 359 54.09 -19.58 -4.91
CA VAL A 359 54.87 -18.53 -4.25
C VAL A 359 54.99 -17.29 -5.14
N GLU A 360 55.34 -16.15 -4.55
CA GLU A 360 55.39 -14.86 -5.23
C GLU A 360 56.16 -14.92 -6.56
N THR A 361 57.34 -15.53 -6.60
CA THR A 361 58.17 -15.61 -7.82
C THR A 361 57.52 -16.35 -8.99
N ASP A 362 56.43 -17.09 -8.75
CA ASP A 362 55.71 -17.85 -9.76
C ASP A 362 54.91 -16.98 -10.73
N TRP A 363 54.71 -15.68 -10.46
CA TRP A 363 54.09 -14.76 -11.43
C TRP A 363 54.86 -14.69 -12.76
N ARG A 364 56.13 -15.12 -12.78
CA ARG A 364 56.96 -15.18 -13.99
C ARG A 364 56.75 -16.45 -14.83
N LYS A 365 56.00 -17.43 -14.33
CA LYS A 365 55.74 -18.70 -15.01
C LYS A 365 54.74 -18.53 -16.17
N ALA A 366 54.77 -19.43 -17.13
CA ALA A 366 53.84 -19.39 -18.26
C ALA A 366 52.39 -19.65 -17.80
N GLU A 367 52.23 -20.48 -16.76
CA GLU A 367 50.98 -20.83 -16.10
C GLU A 367 50.28 -19.60 -15.53
N TRP A 368 51.03 -18.65 -14.93
CA TRP A 368 50.48 -17.40 -14.40
C TRP A 368 49.76 -16.61 -15.49
N LYS A 369 50.46 -16.37 -16.60
CA LYS A 369 49.91 -15.64 -17.74
C LYS A 369 48.65 -16.30 -18.28
N LYS A 370 48.60 -17.64 -18.30
CA LYS A 370 47.42 -18.39 -18.73
C LYS A 370 46.24 -18.17 -17.78
N VAL A 371 46.45 -18.31 -16.47
CA VAL A 371 45.40 -18.15 -15.45
C VAL A 371 44.85 -16.71 -15.45
N VAL A 372 45.72 -15.70 -15.42
CA VAL A 372 45.30 -14.29 -15.41
C VAL A 372 44.51 -13.91 -16.66
N ILE A 373 44.96 -14.32 -17.85
CA ILE A 373 44.24 -14.04 -19.11
C ILE A 373 42.86 -14.71 -19.12
N THR A 374 42.72 -15.90 -18.55
CA THR A 374 41.41 -16.57 -18.42
C THR A 374 40.50 -15.79 -17.47
N LEU A 375 41.00 -15.36 -16.31
CA LEU A 375 40.25 -14.53 -15.36
C LEU A 375 39.84 -13.18 -15.97
N GLU A 376 40.75 -12.53 -16.71
CA GLU A 376 40.49 -11.29 -17.43
C GLU A 376 39.36 -11.46 -18.45
N LYS A 377 39.36 -12.56 -19.22
CA LYS A 377 38.28 -12.87 -20.17
C LYS A 377 36.95 -13.09 -19.48
N ILE A 378 36.93 -13.84 -18.37
CA ILE A 378 35.71 -14.04 -17.57
C ILE A 378 35.16 -12.69 -17.12
N ARG A 379 36.00 -11.81 -16.57
CA ARG A 379 35.58 -10.46 -16.16
C ARG A 379 35.10 -9.61 -17.33
N LYS A 380 35.90 -9.46 -18.40
CA LYS A 380 35.58 -8.59 -19.54
C LYS A 380 34.37 -9.04 -20.35
N ASN A 381 34.04 -10.33 -20.33
CA ASN A 381 32.83 -10.84 -20.97
C ASN A 381 31.55 -10.59 -20.15
N ASN A 382 31.66 -10.05 -18.93
CA ASN A 382 30.54 -9.80 -18.02
C ASN A 382 30.62 -8.37 -17.45
N GLU A 383 29.86 -7.43 -18.03
CA GLU A 383 29.96 -5.99 -17.75
C GLU A 383 29.76 -5.59 -16.27
N ASP A 384 28.94 -6.33 -15.53
CA ASP A 384 28.65 -6.04 -14.11
C ASP A 384 29.74 -6.55 -13.13
N ILE A 385 30.68 -7.37 -13.61
CA ILE A 385 31.72 -7.99 -12.76
C ILE A 385 32.89 -7.03 -12.56
N THR A 386 33.19 -6.77 -11.29
CA THR A 386 34.33 -5.92 -10.89
C THR A 386 35.60 -6.75 -10.75
N PHE A 387 35.57 -7.88 -10.03
CA PHE A 387 36.74 -8.75 -9.88
C PHE A 387 36.43 -10.18 -10.29
N ALA A 388 37.45 -10.85 -10.84
CA ALA A 388 37.52 -12.30 -10.90
C ALA A 388 38.90 -12.74 -10.39
N TYR A 389 38.94 -13.65 -9.42
CA TYR A 389 40.20 -14.10 -8.81
C TYR A 389 40.08 -15.54 -8.33
N ILE A 390 41.22 -16.17 -8.12
CA ILE A 390 41.30 -17.51 -7.54
C ILE A 390 42.05 -17.42 -6.24
N PHE A 391 41.53 -18.07 -5.21
CA PHE A 391 42.25 -18.30 -3.96
C PHE A 391 42.33 -19.79 -3.66
N ARG A 392 43.25 -20.13 -2.75
CA ARG A 392 43.32 -21.46 -2.16
C ARG A 392 43.51 -21.39 -0.64
N LYS A 393 43.21 -22.48 0.06
CA LYS A 393 43.61 -22.67 1.46
C LYS A 393 45.13 -22.76 1.56
N THR A 394 45.71 -22.11 2.56
CA THR A 394 47.16 -22.23 2.80
C THR A 394 47.52 -23.67 3.21
N LYS A 395 48.72 -24.13 2.86
CA LYS A 395 49.17 -25.50 3.20
C LYS A 395 49.32 -25.74 4.70
N ASN A 396 49.68 -24.69 5.44
CA ASN A 396 50.01 -24.77 6.86
C ASN A 396 48.78 -24.55 7.75
N ASP A 397 47.79 -23.79 7.28
CA ASP A 397 46.56 -23.48 8.02
C ASP A 397 45.34 -23.47 7.08
N PRO A 398 44.48 -24.52 7.12
CA PRO A 398 43.26 -24.59 6.31
C PRO A 398 42.20 -23.52 6.64
N SER A 399 42.37 -22.77 7.73
CA SER A 399 41.53 -21.62 8.10
C SER A 399 41.99 -20.30 7.47
N GLN A 400 43.15 -20.30 6.82
CA GLN A 400 43.69 -19.15 6.10
C GLN A 400 43.61 -19.40 4.59
N MET A 401 43.49 -18.33 3.82
CA MET A 401 43.52 -18.38 2.36
C MET A 401 44.66 -17.54 1.80
N GLU A 402 45.09 -17.89 0.60
CA GLU A 402 46.07 -17.15 -0.20
C GLU A 402 45.55 -17.00 -1.63
N PHE A 403 45.87 -15.88 -2.26
CA PHE A 403 45.58 -15.64 -3.67
C PHE A 403 46.43 -16.54 -4.55
N VAL A 404 45.83 -16.98 -5.65
CA VAL A 404 46.49 -17.70 -6.73
C VAL A 404 46.75 -16.76 -7.90
N ALA A 405 45.75 -15.95 -8.26
CA ALA A 405 45.79 -14.94 -9.32
C ALA A 405 44.55 -14.04 -9.27
N ASP A 406 44.66 -12.85 -9.86
CA ASP A 406 43.54 -11.93 -10.14
C ASP A 406 43.40 -11.62 -11.65
N SER A 407 42.31 -10.95 -12.03
CA SER A 407 41.91 -10.68 -13.43
C SER A 407 42.45 -9.40 -14.07
N HIS A 408 43.18 -8.55 -13.34
CA HIS A 408 43.38 -7.15 -13.71
C HIS A 408 44.70 -6.88 -14.44
N SER A 409 45.78 -7.57 -14.09
CA SER A 409 47.04 -7.46 -14.83
C SER A 409 47.86 -8.74 -14.77
N ILE A 410 48.54 -9.05 -15.88
CA ILE A 410 49.59 -10.07 -15.89
C ILE A 410 50.85 -9.62 -15.13
N TYR A 411 50.95 -8.33 -14.79
CA TYR A 411 52.01 -7.76 -13.97
C TYR A 411 51.42 -7.32 -12.61
N PRO A 412 51.63 -8.09 -11.53
CA PRO A 412 50.95 -7.86 -10.26
C PRO A 412 51.43 -6.61 -9.49
N TYR A 413 52.45 -5.91 -9.98
CA TYR A 413 52.96 -4.69 -9.33
C TYR A 413 52.61 -3.43 -10.11
N ALA A 414 51.72 -3.51 -11.11
CA ALA A 414 51.37 -2.38 -11.97
C ALA A 414 50.98 -1.12 -11.17
N ASN A 415 50.23 -1.27 -10.08
CA ASN A 415 49.81 -0.13 -9.25
C ASN A 415 50.78 0.27 -8.14
N THR A 416 51.95 -0.36 -8.08
CA THR A 416 52.95 -0.16 -7.00
C THR A 416 54.35 0.12 -7.53
N ASP A 417 54.55 0.11 -8.85
CA ASP A 417 55.82 0.44 -9.48
C ASP A 417 55.91 1.96 -9.76
N GLU A 418 56.99 2.39 -10.41
CA GLU A 418 57.19 3.80 -10.78
C GLU A 418 56.53 4.17 -12.13
N ASP A 419 55.97 3.20 -12.86
CA ASP A 419 55.42 3.36 -14.22
C ASP A 419 53.90 3.52 -14.22
N SER A 420 53.46 4.75 -13.95
CA SER A 420 52.05 5.13 -14.00
C SER A 420 51.30 4.85 -15.31
N SER A 421 51.99 4.52 -16.42
CA SER A 421 51.34 4.21 -17.70
C SER A 421 50.70 2.82 -17.73
N ASN A 422 51.08 1.95 -16.81
CA ASN A 422 50.57 0.59 -16.70
C ASN A 422 49.56 0.41 -15.55
N ASN A 423 49.31 1.47 -14.77
CA ASN A 423 48.36 1.46 -13.67
C ASN A 423 46.96 1.00 -14.11
N VAL A 424 46.31 0.22 -13.26
CA VAL A 424 44.97 -0.33 -13.46
C VAL A 424 44.03 0.26 -12.42
N ASP A 425 43.03 1.00 -12.87
CA ASP A 425 41.91 1.45 -12.05
C ASP A 425 40.90 0.29 -11.97
N VAL A 426 40.93 -0.46 -10.87
CA VAL A 426 40.17 -1.72 -10.73
C VAL A 426 38.70 -1.44 -10.42
N ASP A 427 38.39 -0.35 -9.72
CA ASP A 427 37.03 0.02 -9.35
C ASP A 427 36.41 1.08 -10.30
N GLY A 428 37.19 1.64 -11.21
CA GLY A 428 36.74 2.60 -12.22
C GLY A 428 36.37 3.96 -11.65
N ASN A 429 36.90 4.34 -10.48
CA ASN A 429 36.59 5.62 -9.82
C ASN A 429 37.48 6.78 -10.32
N GLY A 430 38.50 6.50 -11.14
CA GLY A 430 39.46 7.46 -11.68
C GLY A 430 40.58 7.88 -10.70
N ILE A 431 40.74 7.17 -9.58
CA ILE A 431 41.69 7.43 -8.50
C ILE A 431 42.45 6.13 -8.23
N PHE A 432 43.78 6.16 -8.35
CA PHE A 432 44.63 5.01 -8.00
C PHE A 432 44.93 5.02 -6.49
N ASP A 433 44.35 4.10 -5.74
CA ASP A 433 44.50 3.98 -4.30
C ASP A 433 44.78 2.55 -3.82
N ALA A 434 44.65 2.30 -2.51
CA ALA A 434 44.96 1.00 -1.91
C ALA A 434 44.03 -0.13 -2.39
N ILE A 435 42.84 0.19 -2.89
CA ILE A 435 41.88 -0.76 -3.46
C ILE A 435 42.36 -1.27 -4.82
N ASP A 436 43.21 -0.51 -5.53
CA ASP A 436 43.73 -0.92 -6.84
C ASP A 436 44.90 -1.91 -6.75
N VAL A 437 45.39 -2.23 -5.56
CA VAL A 437 46.55 -3.13 -5.43
C VAL A 437 46.22 -4.54 -5.94
N LEU A 438 47.03 -5.00 -6.89
CA LEU A 438 46.90 -6.31 -7.54
C LEU A 438 47.58 -7.41 -6.73
N GLN A 439 47.22 -8.66 -7.02
CA GLN A 439 47.58 -9.82 -6.21
C GLN A 439 48.61 -10.71 -6.90
N TRP A 440 49.47 -11.38 -6.14
CA TRP A 440 50.43 -12.37 -6.65
C TRP A 440 50.19 -13.76 -6.04
N PRO A 441 50.75 -14.85 -6.62
CA PRO A 441 50.57 -16.19 -6.08
C PRO A 441 51.15 -16.36 -4.68
N GLY A 442 50.38 -16.97 -3.78
CA GLY A 442 50.78 -17.19 -2.39
C GLY A 442 50.66 -15.96 -1.49
N GLN A 443 50.11 -14.85 -1.99
CA GLN A 443 49.80 -13.69 -1.17
C GLN A 443 48.67 -14.03 -0.18
N PRO A 444 48.84 -13.81 1.14
CA PRO A 444 47.78 -14.07 2.10
C PRO A 444 46.53 -13.24 1.81
N TYR A 445 45.35 -13.87 1.85
CA TYR A 445 44.07 -13.18 1.90
C TYR A 445 43.69 -13.05 3.39
N PRO A 446 43.82 -11.85 4.00
CA PRO A 446 43.71 -11.71 5.46
C PRO A 446 42.28 -11.84 5.99
N THR A 447 41.26 -11.49 5.20
CA THR A 447 39.86 -11.45 5.64
C THR A 447 38.89 -12.10 4.65
N PRO A 448 39.10 -13.36 4.26
CA PRO A 448 38.18 -14.07 3.38
C PRO A 448 36.82 -14.24 4.06
N PRO A 449 35.69 -13.96 3.38
CA PRO A 449 34.37 -14.18 3.95
C PRO A 449 34.10 -15.67 4.15
N GLN A 450 33.20 -16.02 5.07
CA GLN A 450 32.91 -17.43 5.41
C GLN A 450 32.49 -18.25 4.19
N GLU A 451 31.70 -17.67 3.29
CA GLU A 451 31.24 -18.35 2.08
C GLU A 451 32.38 -18.71 1.10
N ALA A 452 33.52 -18.02 1.16
CA ALA A 452 34.73 -18.39 0.40
C ALA A 452 35.22 -19.80 0.79
N PHE A 453 35.19 -20.13 2.09
CA PHE A 453 35.54 -21.47 2.58
C PHE A 453 34.52 -22.52 2.17
N LEU A 454 33.22 -22.17 2.17
CA LEU A 454 32.15 -23.05 1.70
C LEU A 454 32.24 -23.31 0.18
N GLY A 455 32.87 -22.39 -0.57
CA GLY A 455 33.18 -22.54 -1.99
C GLY A 455 34.03 -23.78 -2.32
N TYR A 456 34.72 -24.37 -1.34
CA TYR A 456 35.42 -25.65 -1.48
C TYR A 456 34.49 -26.87 -1.50
N GLU A 457 33.28 -26.75 -0.97
CA GLU A 457 32.33 -27.87 -0.91
C GLU A 457 31.32 -27.80 -2.04
N LYS A 458 30.85 -26.57 -2.35
CA LYS A 458 29.82 -26.33 -3.35
C LYS A 458 29.87 -24.90 -3.84
N ALA A 459 29.25 -24.67 -4.99
CA ALA A 459 29.01 -23.33 -5.46
C ALA A 459 28.11 -22.54 -4.50
N THR A 460 28.51 -21.32 -4.16
CA THR A 460 27.83 -20.47 -3.18
C THR A 460 27.97 -19.00 -3.55
N ALA A 461 27.20 -18.14 -2.88
CA ALA A 461 27.37 -16.69 -2.93
C ALA A 461 27.19 -16.12 -1.52
N ASN A 462 27.74 -14.94 -1.23
CA ASN A 462 27.58 -14.34 0.09
C ASN A 462 26.12 -14.03 0.38
N SER A 463 25.68 -14.33 1.60
CA SER A 463 24.30 -14.11 2.08
C SER A 463 23.93 -12.63 2.24
N GLN A 464 24.94 -11.77 2.33
CA GLN A 464 24.86 -10.32 2.44
C GLN A 464 26.12 -9.72 1.81
N PHE A 465 26.12 -8.41 1.56
CA PHE A 465 27.36 -7.74 1.18
C PHE A 465 28.40 -7.87 2.30
N TYR A 466 29.62 -8.21 1.94
CA TYR A 466 30.78 -8.16 2.83
C TYR A 466 31.70 -7.01 2.41
N GLU A 467 32.60 -6.64 3.31
CA GLU A 467 33.56 -5.56 3.09
C GLU A 467 34.96 -6.06 3.46
N ASP A 468 35.91 -5.81 2.57
CA ASP A 468 37.32 -6.15 2.74
C ASP A 468 38.23 -5.01 2.27
N SER A 469 39.53 -5.27 2.13
CA SER A 469 40.53 -4.28 1.74
C SER A 469 40.31 -3.68 0.34
N TRP A 470 39.50 -4.32 -0.49
CA TRP A 470 39.22 -3.87 -1.86
C TRP A 470 37.84 -3.20 -1.96
N GLY A 471 37.05 -3.15 -0.89
CA GLY A 471 35.74 -2.49 -0.87
C GLY A 471 34.58 -3.41 -0.49
N LYS A 472 33.38 -3.08 -0.97
CA LYS A 472 32.13 -3.74 -0.55
C LYS A 472 31.45 -4.50 -1.69
N TYR A 473 31.35 -5.82 -1.54
CA TYR A 473 30.99 -6.74 -2.62
C TYR A 473 29.98 -7.80 -2.21
N VAL A 474 29.33 -8.36 -3.22
CA VAL A 474 28.72 -9.68 -3.18
C VAL A 474 29.47 -10.56 -4.18
N SER A 475 29.87 -11.73 -3.74
CA SER A 475 30.71 -12.62 -4.52
C SER A 475 30.08 -13.98 -4.69
N GLY A 476 30.36 -14.59 -5.83
CA GLY A 476 30.04 -15.97 -6.16
C GLY A 476 31.31 -16.80 -6.14
N TYR A 477 31.20 -18.01 -5.60
CA TYR A 477 32.33 -18.92 -5.41
C TYR A 477 32.02 -20.27 -6.04
N ALA A 478 33.00 -20.86 -6.71
CA ALA A 478 32.89 -22.22 -7.25
C ALA A 478 34.22 -22.98 -7.15
N PRO A 479 34.18 -24.28 -6.76
CA PRO A 479 35.37 -25.08 -6.62
C PRO A 479 35.97 -25.44 -7.99
N ILE A 480 37.29 -25.33 -8.10
CA ILE A 480 38.05 -25.85 -9.23
C ILE A 480 38.56 -27.23 -8.83
N ILE A 481 38.00 -28.27 -9.47
CA ILE A 481 38.15 -29.67 -9.07
C ILE A 481 39.09 -30.38 -10.05
N ASN A 482 40.05 -31.14 -9.52
CA ASN A 482 40.94 -31.96 -10.33
C ASN A 482 40.33 -33.32 -10.71
N SER A 483 41.03 -34.11 -11.53
CA SER A 483 40.55 -35.42 -11.99
C SER A 483 40.36 -36.45 -10.86
N GLU A 484 40.94 -36.22 -9.68
CA GLU A 484 40.79 -37.06 -8.49
C GLU A 484 39.61 -36.61 -7.59
N GLY A 485 38.88 -35.56 -7.98
CA GLY A 485 37.79 -34.99 -7.17
C GLY A 485 38.26 -34.05 -6.05
N ARG A 486 39.54 -33.65 -6.03
CA ARG A 486 40.09 -32.70 -5.04
C ARG A 486 39.97 -31.27 -5.54
N VAL A 487 39.62 -30.35 -4.64
CA VAL A 487 39.57 -28.92 -4.94
C VAL A 487 40.96 -28.30 -4.83
N VAL A 488 41.48 -27.77 -5.94
CA VAL A 488 42.82 -27.16 -6.01
C VAL A 488 42.80 -25.63 -5.83
N GLY A 489 41.62 -25.03 -5.95
CA GLY A 489 41.36 -23.61 -5.75
C GLY A 489 39.87 -23.32 -5.87
N VAL A 490 39.47 -22.09 -5.56
CA VAL A 490 38.10 -21.62 -5.72
C VAL A 490 38.12 -20.38 -6.58
N LEU A 491 37.32 -20.38 -7.64
CA LEU A 491 37.07 -19.19 -8.44
C LEU A 491 36.07 -18.31 -7.69
N ALA A 492 36.42 -17.04 -7.53
CA ALA A 492 35.58 -15.99 -6.99
C ALA A 492 35.31 -14.91 -8.04
N VAL A 493 34.08 -14.40 -8.04
CA VAL A 493 33.60 -13.38 -8.98
C VAL A 493 32.76 -12.37 -8.22
N ASP A 494 33.08 -11.08 -8.34
CA ASP A 494 32.55 -10.03 -7.45
C ASP A 494 31.74 -8.98 -8.21
N MET A 495 30.62 -8.56 -7.59
CA MET A 495 29.85 -7.37 -7.96
C MET A 495 29.86 -6.35 -6.83
N ARG A 496 30.06 -5.07 -7.18
CA ARG A 496 30.04 -3.95 -6.22
C ARG A 496 28.66 -3.71 -5.62
N ALA A 497 28.63 -3.40 -4.33
CA ALA A 497 27.39 -3.02 -3.64
C ALA A 497 26.71 -1.78 -4.22
N LYS A 498 27.50 -0.85 -4.75
CA LYS A 498 27.00 0.40 -5.39
C LYS A 498 26.04 0.12 -6.55
N LEU A 499 26.24 -0.97 -7.28
CA LEU A 499 25.39 -1.38 -8.40
C LEU A 499 23.93 -1.61 -7.96
N LEU A 500 23.71 -2.10 -6.74
CA LEU A 500 22.36 -2.25 -6.18
C LEU A 500 21.69 -0.89 -5.96
N ASP A 501 22.43 0.06 -5.38
CA ASP A 501 21.90 1.38 -5.07
C ASP A 501 21.59 2.17 -6.36
N GLU A 502 22.44 2.06 -7.38
CA GLU A 502 22.22 2.64 -8.72
C GLU A 502 20.93 2.08 -9.35
N ARG A 503 20.79 0.74 -9.40
CA ARG A 503 19.61 0.06 -9.94
C ARG A 503 18.32 0.42 -9.18
N ILE A 504 18.39 0.60 -7.87
CA ILE A 504 17.23 0.97 -7.04
C ILE A 504 16.88 2.45 -7.20
N SER A 505 17.89 3.32 -7.27
CA SER A 505 17.72 4.76 -7.45
C SER A 505 16.99 5.07 -8.76
N ASP A 506 17.38 4.42 -9.86
CA ASP A 506 16.77 4.61 -11.18
C ASP A 506 15.28 4.30 -11.20
N VAL A 507 14.84 3.34 -10.38
CA VAL A 507 13.43 2.93 -10.28
C VAL A 507 12.62 3.83 -9.35
N PHE A 508 13.16 4.17 -8.16
CA PHE A 508 12.37 4.79 -7.10
C PHE A 508 12.50 6.32 -7.01
N GLN A 509 13.58 6.95 -7.50
CA GLN A 509 13.72 8.42 -7.51
C GLN A 509 12.52 9.12 -8.18
N PRO A 510 12.08 8.72 -9.40
CA PRO A 510 10.93 9.37 -10.04
C PRO A 510 9.63 9.22 -9.23
N ILE A 511 9.43 8.06 -8.58
CA ILE A 511 8.25 7.79 -7.74
C ILE A 511 8.27 8.67 -6.50
N LEU A 512 9.42 8.84 -5.86
CA LEU A 512 9.59 9.70 -4.69
C LEU A 512 9.38 11.17 -5.05
N TYR A 513 9.90 11.63 -6.19
CA TYR A 513 9.62 12.98 -6.69
C TYR A 513 8.13 13.17 -6.98
N PHE A 514 7.50 12.22 -7.68
CA PHE A 514 6.06 12.26 -7.92
C PHE A 514 5.27 12.30 -6.61
N LEU A 515 5.60 11.46 -5.63
CA LEU A 515 4.93 11.44 -4.33
C LEU A 515 5.15 12.75 -3.57
N GLY A 516 6.36 13.30 -3.60
CA GLY A 516 6.70 14.60 -3.01
C GLY A 516 5.90 15.73 -3.66
N PHE A 517 5.87 15.81 -4.99
CA PHE A 517 5.06 16.79 -5.74
C PHE A 517 3.56 16.56 -5.54
N PHE A 518 3.11 15.31 -5.43
CA PHE A 518 1.71 14.98 -5.18
C PHE A 518 1.29 15.41 -3.77
N ILE A 519 2.12 15.13 -2.76
CA ILE A 519 1.90 15.59 -1.38
C ILE A 519 1.93 17.12 -1.33
N PHE A 520 2.91 17.75 -1.96
CA PHE A 520 3.01 19.21 -2.06
C PHE A 520 1.80 19.81 -2.78
N PHE A 521 1.34 19.20 -3.87
CA PHE A 521 0.13 19.58 -4.59
C PHE A 521 -1.11 19.39 -3.72
N VAL A 522 -1.22 18.29 -2.97
CA VAL A 522 -2.28 18.05 -1.99
C VAL A 522 -2.25 19.14 -0.91
N PHE A 523 -1.08 19.52 -0.41
CA PHE A 523 -0.93 20.62 0.55
C PHE A 523 -1.30 21.98 -0.05
N ILE A 524 -0.87 22.30 -1.27
CA ILE A 524 -1.30 23.50 -2.01
C ILE A 524 -2.81 23.47 -2.22
N ARG A 525 -3.38 22.32 -2.58
CA ARG A 525 -4.83 22.14 -2.77
C ARG A 525 -5.62 22.25 -1.47
N LEU A 526 -5.09 21.72 -0.37
CA LEU A 526 -5.66 21.85 0.97
C LEU A 526 -5.59 23.31 1.46
N ALA A 527 -4.49 24.02 1.15
CA ALA A 527 -4.33 25.45 1.39
C ALA A 527 -5.23 26.32 0.48
N ALA A 528 -5.51 25.87 -0.75
CA ALA A 528 -6.29 26.57 -1.77
C ALA A 528 -7.79 26.20 -1.82
N PHE A 529 -8.41 25.84 -0.68
CA PHE A 529 -9.87 25.72 -0.47
C PHE A 529 -10.60 24.41 -0.88
N ASN A 530 -11.32 23.85 0.12
CA ASN A 530 -12.66 23.23 0.10
C ASN A 530 -13.14 22.45 -1.15
N ARG A 531 -13.07 21.09 -1.15
CA ARG A 531 -14.00 20.15 -1.88
C ARG A 531 -14.03 18.72 -1.30
N SER A 532 -15.09 18.30 -0.57
CA SER A 532 -15.46 16.88 -0.34
C SER A 532 -16.71 16.48 -1.13
N LEU A 533 -16.60 15.79 -2.27
CA LEU A 533 -16.07 14.44 -2.56
C LEU A 533 -16.90 13.27 -2.01
N PHE A 534 -17.00 12.95 -0.72
CA PHE A 534 -17.49 11.57 -0.37
C PHE A 534 -18.98 11.29 -0.62
N VAL A 535 -19.88 12.27 -0.42
CA VAL A 535 -21.33 12.10 -0.65
C VAL A 535 -21.76 12.54 -2.06
N GLU A 536 -20.98 13.43 -2.68
CA GLU A 536 -21.05 13.61 -4.13
C GLU A 536 -20.62 12.34 -4.84
N LEU A 537 -19.45 11.76 -4.56
CA LEU A 537 -18.97 10.50 -5.14
C LEU A 537 -20.05 9.42 -5.18
N TRP A 538 -20.87 9.26 -4.14
CA TRP A 538 -21.95 8.26 -4.12
C TRP A 538 -23.16 8.57 -5.03
N LYS A 539 -23.51 9.84 -5.25
CA LYS A 539 -24.57 10.25 -6.21
C LYS A 539 -24.02 10.56 -7.61
N PHE A 540 -22.75 10.94 -7.67
CA PHE A 540 -21.96 11.27 -8.84
C PHE A 540 -21.61 9.98 -9.58
N THR A 541 -21.25 8.87 -8.89
CA THR A 541 -21.13 7.53 -9.51
C THR A 541 -22.40 7.07 -10.24
N GLN A 542 -23.55 7.66 -9.94
CA GLN A 542 -24.81 7.37 -10.65
C GLN A 542 -25.08 8.25 -11.87
N MET A 543 -24.33 9.34 -12.07
CA MET A 543 -24.46 10.27 -13.21
C MET A 543 -23.72 9.76 -14.45
N ARG A 544 -24.34 9.87 -15.64
CA ARG A 544 -23.75 9.41 -16.93
C ARG A 544 -22.32 9.91 -17.16
N LYS A 545 -22.04 11.19 -16.90
CA LYS A 545 -20.70 11.80 -17.11
C LYS A 545 -19.61 11.18 -16.22
N VAL A 546 -19.99 10.58 -15.10
CA VAL A 546 -19.07 10.06 -14.08
C VAL A 546 -18.85 8.58 -14.28
N LEU A 547 -19.88 7.84 -14.74
CA LEU A 547 -19.69 6.50 -15.28
C LEU A 547 -18.69 6.52 -16.44
N ILE A 548 -18.76 7.53 -17.31
CA ILE A 548 -17.76 7.74 -18.37
C ILE A 548 -16.36 7.97 -17.76
N ILE A 549 -16.23 8.83 -16.74
CA ILE A 549 -14.93 9.06 -16.07
C ILE A 549 -14.42 7.80 -15.34
N LEU A 550 -15.29 7.02 -14.71
CA LEU A 550 -14.92 5.78 -14.02
C LEU A 550 -14.53 4.68 -14.99
N VAL A 551 -15.20 4.57 -16.13
CA VAL A 551 -14.78 3.70 -17.24
C VAL A 551 -13.42 4.17 -17.75
N ILE A 552 -13.25 5.46 -18.08
CA ILE A 552 -11.94 6.00 -18.49
C ILE A 552 -10.85 5.76 -17.44
N SER A 553 -11.16 5.89 -16.15
CA SER A 553 -10.19 5.66 -15.06
C SER A 553 -9.89 4.18 -14.89
N GLY A 554 -10.87 3.30 -15.07
CA GLY A 554 -10.71 1.85 -15.08
C GLY A 554 -9.87 1.39 -16.26
N GLU A 555 -10.15 1.93 -17.46
CA GLU A 555 -9.33 1.73 -18.67
C GLU A 555 -7.91 2.26 -18.48
N LEU A 556 -7.74 3.42 -17.84
CA LEU A 556 -6.42 3.97 -17.52
C LEU A 556 -5.68 3.07 -16.51
N ALA A 557 -6.35 2.61 -15.46
CA ALA A 557 -5.77 1.70 -14.48
C ALA A 557 -5.40 0.34 -15.11
N PHE A 558 -6.24 -0.19 -15.99
CA PHE A 558 -5.96 -1.38 -16.78
C PHE A 558 -4.76 -1.15 -17.71
N ALA A 559 -4.72 -0.03 -18.45
CA ALA A 559 -3.61 0.32 -19.33
C ALA A 559 -2.29 0.50 -18.57
N ILE A 560 -2.31 1.12 -17.39
CA ILE A 560 -1.14 1.21 -16.50
C ILE A 560 -0.72 -0.18 -16.02
N THR A 561 -1.65 -1.00 -15.54
CA THR A 561 -1.36 -2.35 -15.05
C THR A 561 -0.80 -3.23 -16.18
N PHE A 562 -1.37 -3.15 -17.37
CA PHE A 562 -0.89 -3.83 -18.56
C PHE A 562 0.48 -3.31 -18.99
N GLY A 563 0.69 -2.00 -18.97
CA GLY A 563 1.99 -1.38 -19.24
C GLY A 563 3.07 -1.84 -18.25
N LEU A 564 2.73 -1.94 -16.96
CA LEU A 564 3.62 -2.49 -15.93
C LEU A 564 3.90 -3.98 -16.14
N TYR A 565 2.90 -4.76 -16.54
CA TYR A 565 3.08 -6.17 -16.90
C TYR A 565 4.05 -6.31 -18.09
N GLN A 566 3.85 -5.54 -19.16
CA GLN A 566 4.72 -5.55 -20.34
C GLN A 566 6.13 -5.08 -20.00
N TYR A 567 6.26 -4.05 -19.17
CA TYR A 567 7.55 -3.59 -18.67
C TYR A 567 8.24 -4.67 -17.85
N MET A 568 7.57 -5.28 -16.87
CA MET A 568 8.17 -6.35 -16.06
C MET A 568 8.50 -7.58 -16.90
N LEU A 569 7.68 -7.92 -17.90
CA LEU A 569 7.96 -9.00 -18.84
C LEU A 569 9.27 -8.75 -19.59
N ARG A 570 9.43 -7.58 -20.20
CA ARG A 570 10.67 -7.20 -20.90
C ARG A 570 11.88 -7.20 -19.98
N GLN A 571 11.74 -6.67 -18.78
CA GLN A 571 12.82 -6.68 -17.78
C GLN A 571 13.22 -8.11 -17.38
N THR A 572 12.23 -9.00 -17.22
CA THR A 572 12.51 -10.40 -16.87
C THR A 572 13.16 -11.17 -18.03
N ILE A 573 12.74 -10.92 -19.27
CA ILE A 573 13.37 -11.50 -20.46
C ILE A 573 14.82 -11.03 -20.56
N HIS A 574 15.06 -9.73 -20.40
CA HIS A 574 16.41 -9.18 -20.44
C HIS A 574 17.28 -9.73 -19.30
N GLU A 575 16.73 -9.87 -18.09
CA GLU A 575 17.44 -10.46 -16.95
C GLU A 575 17.85 -11.92 -17.19
N VAL A 576 16.90 -12.76 -17.58
CA VAL A 576 17.15 -14.17 -17.88
C VAL A 576 18.10 -14.30 -19.05
N GLY A 577 17.88 -13.53 -20.12
CA GLY A 577 18.74 -13.49 -21.31
C GLY A 577 20.18 -13.07 -20.98
N SER A 578 20.38 -12.03 -20.18
CA SER A 578 21.71 -11.62 -19.72
C SER A 578 22.40 -12.70 -18.90
N ARG A 579 21.68 -13.43 -18.03
CA ARG A 579 22.26 -14.55 -17.27
C ARG A 579 22.67 -15.70 -18.18
N ILE A 580 21.81 -16.10 -19.13
CA ILE A 580 22.15 -17.15 -20.10
C ILE A 580 23.35 -16.71 -20.95
N MET A 581 23.34 -15.46 -21.44
CA MET A 581 24.45 -14.87 -22.20
C MET A 581 25.76 -14.93 -21.39
N ALA A 582 25.75 -14.61 -20.10
CA ALA A 582 26.91 -14.73 -19.22
C ALA A 582 27.43 -16.18 -19.14
N ILE A 583 26.51 -17.15 -18.95
CA ILE A 583 26.85 -18.58 -18.92
C ILE A 583 27.49 -19.01 -20.25
N VAL A 584 26.85 -18.76 -21.40
CA VAL A 584 27.41 -19.18 -22.69
C VAL A 584 28.65 -18.40 -23.09
N SER A 585 28.81 -17.13 -22.70
CA SER A 585 30.05 -16.36 -22.92
C SER A 585 31.22 -16.92 -22.14
N THR A 586 30.92 -17.48 -20.97
CA THR A 586 31.89 -18.15 -20.10
C THR A 586 32.14 -19.59 -20.58
N GLY A 587 31.14 -20.26 -21.14
CA GLY A 587 31.25 -21.63 -21.65
C GLY A 587 31.89 -21.74 -23.03
N ALA A 588 31.69 -20.77 -23.93
CA ALA A 588 32.12 -20.85 -25.32
C ALA A 588 33.64 -21.09 -25.52
N PRO A 589 34.55 -20.50 -24.71
CA PRO A 589 35.99 -20.77 -24.81
C PRO A 589 36.40 -22.20 -24.46
N GLU A 590 35.53 -22.99 -23.80
CA GLU A 590 35.83 -24.37 -23.37
C GLU A 590 35.90 -25.38 -24.51
N PHE A 591 35.39 -25.00 -25.69
CA PHE A 591 35.25 -25.91 -26.81
C PHE A 591 36.41 -25.78 -27.80
N ASN A 592 37.05 -26.92 -28.09
CA ASN A 592 38.11 -26.97 -29.08
C ASN A 592 37.53 -26.92 -30.50
N VAL A 593 37.91 -25.91 -31.27
CA VAL A 593 37.45 -25.68 -32.65
C VAL A 593 37.75 -26.86 -33.58
N ASP A 594 38.93 -27.47 -33.45
CA ASP A 594 39.34 -28.62 -34.29
C ASP A 594 38.48 -29.85 -34.03
N ASP A 595 37.97 -29.99 -32.80
CA ASP A 595 36.98 -31.03 -32.48
C ASP A 595 35.66 -30.71 -33.17
N LEU A 596 35.17 -29.47 -33.05
CA LEU A 596 33.91 -29.05 -33.66
C LEU A 596 33.93 -29.20 -35.19
N ASP A 597 35.01 -28.84 -35.86
CA ASP A 597 35.14 -28.88 -37.32
C ASP A 597 35.02 -30.28 -37.92
N LYS A 598 35.37 -31.32 -37.14
CA LYS A 598 35.23 -32.74 -37.52
C LYS A 598 33.79 -33.24 -37.41
N LEU A 599 32.92 -32.56 -36.66
CA LEU A 599 31.54 -32.99 -36.41
C LEU A 599 30.62 -32.44 -37.51
N ARG A 600 30.20 -33.33 -38.41
CA ARG A 600 29.39 -32.99 -39.59
C ARG A 600 28.24 -33.96 -39.85
N PHE A 601 28.29 -35.17 -39.29
CA PHE A 601 27.33 -36.24 -39.58
C PHE A 601 26.98 -37.04 -38.32
N ALA A 602 25.83 -37.73 -38.34
CA ALA A 602 25.38 -38.60 -37.25
C ALA A 602 26.41 -39.67 -36.82
N ARG A 603 27.20 -40.21 -37.76
CA ARG A 603 28.26 -41.18 -37.44
C ARG A 603 29.35 -40.61 -36.53
N ASP A 604 29.53 -39.30 -36.53
CA ASP A 604 30.58 -38.61 -35.77
C ASP A 604 30.28 -38.61 -34.27
N MET A 605 29.02 -38.87 -33.87
CA MET A 605 28.65 -39.03 -32.47
C MET A 605 29.45 -40.13 -31.76
N LYS A 606 29.96 -41.13 -32.49
CA LYS A 606 30.78 -42.22 -31.93
C LYS A 606 32.26 -41.84 -31.73
N THR A 607 32.67 -40.67 -32.20
CA THR A 607 34.08 -40.23 -32.13
C THR A 607 34.41 -39.66 -30.77
N ASP A 608 35.68 -39.76 -30.37
CA ASP A 608 36.17 -39.16 -29.12
C ASP A 608 35.98 -37.63 -29.10
N ALA A 609 36.04 -36.99 -30.27
CA ALA A 609 35.78 -35.55 -30.40
C ALA A 609 34.35 -35.20 -29.96
N TYR A 610 33.35 -35.92 -30.46
CA TYR A 610 31.96 -35.70 -30.03
C TYR A 610 31.77 -36.00 -28.55
N GLN A 611 32.34 -37.09 -28.04
CA GLN A 611 32.17 -37.46 -26.63
C GLN A 611 32.78 -36.42 -25.68
N ARG A 612 33.89 -35.76 -26.05
CA ARG A 612 34.44 -34.62 -25.30
C ARG A 612 33.48 -33.43 -25.29
N VAL A 613 32.95 -33.05 -26.45
CA VAL A 613 32.01 -31.93 -26.59
C VAL A 613 30.71 -32.20 -25.82
N PHE A 614 30.11 -33.37 -26.02
CA PHE A 614 28.89 -33.81 -25.33
C PHE A 614 29.05 -33.79 -23.81
N LYS A 615 30.17 -34.31 -23.29
CA LYS A 615 30.48 -34.27 -21.85
C LYS A 615 30.58 -32.84 -21.34
N LYS A 616 31.25 -31.94 -22.07
CA LYS A 616 31.42 -30.55 -21.66
C LYS A 616 30.09 -29.77 -21.67
N LEU A 617 29.25 -29.99 -22.68
CA LEU A 617 27.89 -29.43 -22.73
C LEU A 617 27.07 -29.85 -21.51
N ASN A 618 27.05 -31.15 -21.19
CA ASN A 618 26.36 -31.66 -20.01
C ASN A 618 26.92 -31.07 -18.72
N GLN A 619 28.24 -30.94 -18.58
CA GLN A 619 28.86 -30.29 -17.40
C GLN A 619 28.40 -28.85 -17.21
N ILE A 620 28.31 -28.06 -18.28
CA ILE A 620 27.84 -26.67 -18.19
C ILE A 620 26.36 -26.62 -17.81
N ARG A 621 25.52 -27.48 -18.41
CA ARG A 621 24.08 -27.55 -18.09
C ARG A 621 23.83 -28.01 -16.66
N ASP A 622 24.44 -29.10 -16.23
CA ASP A 622 24.23 -29.68 -14.90
C ASP A 622 24.64 -28.72 -13.78
N ALA A 623 25.58 -27.83 -14.08
CA ALA A 623 26.03 -26.79 -13.17
C ALA A 623 25.12 -25.55 -13.14
N ASN A 624 24.24 -25.39 -14.14
CA ASN A 624 23.27 -24.30 -14.28
C ASN A 624 21.85 -24.87 -14.46
N PRO A 625 21.20 -25.34 -13.38
CA PRO A 625 19.96 -26.13 -13.44
C PRO A 625 18.74 -25.40 -14.01
N GLU A 626 18.81 -24.09 -14.21
CA GLU A 626 17.80 -23.34 -14.94
C GLU A 626 17.81 -23.59 -16.45
N LEU A 627 18.94 -24.06 -17.01
CA LEU A 627 19.10 -24.29 -18.43
C LEU A 627 18.34 -25.56 -18.79
N LYS A 628 17.45 -25.44 -19.77
CA LYS A 628 16.75 -26.58 -20.34
C LYS A 628 17.64 -27.28 -21.36
N TYR A 629 18.17 -26.51 -22.31
CA TYR A 629 19.04 -27.01 -23.38
C TYR A 629 20.35 -26.23 -23.45
N ILE A 630 21.40 -26.90 -23.90
CA ILE A 630 22.65 -26.29 -24.32
C ILE A 630 23.21 -27.05 -25.53
N TYR A 631 23.58 -26.31 -26.56
CA TYR A 631 23.92 -26.88 -27.86
C TYR A 631 24.94 -26.01 -28.60
N ILE A 632 25.57 -26.60 -29.61
CA ILE A 632 26.50 -25.91 -30.51
C ILE A 632 25.94 -25.96 -31.92
N MET A 633 25.85 -24.79 -32.54
CA MET A 633 25.40 -24.64 -33.91
C MET A 633 26.46 -23.96 -34.76
N ARG A 634 26.49 -24.31 -36.05
CA ARG A 634 27.34 -23.69 -37.06
C ARG A 634 26.49 -23.04 -38.14
N GLY A 635 26.78 -21.79 -38.49
CA GLY A 635 26.14 -21.08 -39.58
C GLY A 635 26.55 -21.62 -40.95
N ILE A 636 25.58 -21.69 -41.85
CA ILE A 636 25.74 -21.98 -43.27
C ILE A 636 25.35 -20.71 -44.04
N ASP A 637 26.24 -20.24 -44.94
CA ASP A 637 26.21 -18.91 -45.58
C ASP A 637 24.83 -18.24 -45.75
N GLY A 638 24.67 -17.06 -45.10
CA GLY A 638 23.80 -15.95 -45.51
C GLY A 638 22.28 -16.06 -45.32
N ALA A 639 21.71 -17.15 -44.81
CA ALA A 639 20.26 -17.39 -44.90
C ALA A 639 19.55 -17.84 -43.60
N HIS A 640 19.99 -17.37 -42.42
CA HIS A 640 19.46 -17.85 -41.12
C HIS A 640 19.49 -19.39 -40.98
N LEU A 641 20.36 -20.06 -41.74
CA LEU A 641 20.47 -21.50 -41.79
C LEU A 641 21.67 -21.93 -40.96
N PHE A 642 21.42 -22.85 -40.05
CA PHE A 642 22.40 -23.41 -39.14
C PHE A 642 22.42 -24.94 -39.29
N GLU A 643 23.52 -25.55 -38.90
CA GLU A 643 23.61 -26.98 -38.65
C GLU A 643 23.96 -27.23 -37.19
N PHE A 644 23.32 -28.24 -36.59
CA PHE A 644 23.72 -28.74 -35.28
C PHE A 644 25.11 -29.37 -35.37
N VAL A 645 25.97 -29.04 -34.43
CA VAL A 645 27.31 -29.61 -34.26
C VAL A 645 27.30 -30.61 -33.12
N ALA A 646 26.69 -30.23 -31.99
CA ALA A 646 26.47 -31.07 -30.84
C ALA A 646 25.32 -30.53 -29.99
N ASP A 647 24.70 -31.39 -29.21
CA ASP A 647 23.58 -31.08 -28.33
C ASP A 647 23.73 -31.91 -27.03
N ALA A 648 23.33 -31.36 -25.89
CA ALA A 648 23.51 -32.01 -24.58
C ALA A 648 22.57 -33.21 -24.35
N ASP A 649 21.49 -33.32 -25.11
CA ASP A 649 20.46 -34.37 -25.01
C ASP A 649 20.58 -35.43 -26.10
N SER A 650 21.56 -35.26 -26.99
CA SER A 650 21.74 -36.09 -28.18
C SER A 650 23.04 -36.89 -28.08
N ASN A 651 22.97 -38.21 -28.14
CA ASN A 651 24.15 -39.08 -28.23
C ASN A 651 23.78 -40.43 -28.87
N TYR A 652 24.74 -41.14 -29.45
CA TYR A 652 24.50 -42.47 -30.05
C TYR A 652 24.13 -43.54 -29.01
N THR A 653 24.41 -43.28 -27.74
CA THR A 653 24.06 -44.13 -26.59
C THR A 653 22.65 -43.86 -26.05
N LEU A 654 22.03 -42.74 -26.44
CA LEU A 654 20.68 -42.38 -26.05
C LEU A 654 19.67 -42.88 -27.09
N PRO A 655 18.42 -43.18 -26.69
CA PRO A 655 17.39 -43.59 -27.63
C PRO A 655 17.13 -42.50 -28.69
N TRP A 656 16.64 -42.92 -29.87
CA TRP A 656 16.34 -41.98 -30.95
C TRP A 656 15.21 -41.01 -30.58
N ILE A 657 14.20 -41.50 -29.87
CA ILE A 657 13.17 -40.68 -29.21
C ILE A 657 13.44 -40.79 -27.71
N GLY A 658 13.73 -39.67 -27.09
CA GLY A 658 14.05 -39.58 -25.67
C GLY A 658 12.82 -39.70 -24.75
N PRO A 659 13.00 -39.48 -23.44
CA PRO A 659 11.88 -39.10 -22.58
C PRO A 659 11.24 -37.81 -23.12
N ASP A 660 9.99 -37.54 -22.72
CA ASP A 660 9.26 -36.30 -23.04
C ASP A 660 10.08 -35.08 -22.60
N PHE A 661 10.88 -34.56 -23.54
CA PHE A 661 11.89 -33.54 -23.30
C PHE A 661 11.22 -32.17 -23.21
N ASN A 662 10.18 -31.93 -24.02
CA ASN A 662 9.42 -30.69 -24.00
C ASN A 662 8.35 -30.65 -22.88
N GLY A 663 8.04 -31.78 -22.26
CA GLY A 663 7.11 -31.90 -21.14
C GLY A 663 5.63 -31.76 -21.52
N ASP A 664 5.27 -31.99 -22.78
CA ASP A 664 3.90 -31.83 -23.29
C ASP A 664 3.04 -33.10 -23.16
N GLY A 665 3.61 -34.19 -22.66
CA GLY A 665 2.97 -35.49 -22.46
C GLY A 665 2.87 -36.35 -23.71
N GLN A 666 3.49 -35.96 -24.83
CA GLN A 666 3.46 -36.65 -26.12
C GLN A 666 4.88 -36.84 -26.68
N LEU A 667 5.23 -38.07 -27.04
CA LEU A 667 6.51 -38.36 -27.71
C LEU A 667 6.40 -38.06 -29.21
N THR A 668 7.01 -36.96 -29.66
CA THR A 668 6.94 -36.46 -31.03
C THR A 668 8.33 -36.20 -31.62
N ALA A 669 8.40 -35.57 -32.80
CA ALA A 669 9.66 -35.09 -33.38
C ALA A 669 10.39 -34.07 -32.48
N ALA A 670 9.68 -33.46 -31.52
CA ALA A 670 10.26 -32.61 -30.50
C ALA A 670 11.16 -33.37 -29.50
N ASP A 671 11.03 -34.69 -29.43
CA ASP A 671 11.79 -35.54 -28.50
C ASP A 671 12.88 -36.37 -29.22
N GLU A 672 13.07 -36.10 -30.51
CA GLU A 672 14.05 -36.79 -31.33
C GLU A 672 15.47 -36.28 -31.08
N ASN A 673 16.40 -37.23 -31.06
CA ASN A 673 17.83 -37.01 -30.94
C ASN A 673 18.37 -36.22 -32.14
N VAL A 674 19.05 -35.11 -31.88
CA VAL A 674 19.55 -34.18 -32.92
C VAL A 674 21.04 -34.46 -33.21
N SER A 675 21.28 -35.11 -34.34
CA SER A 675 22.62 -35.48 -34.78
C SER A 675 23.42 -34.32 -35.39
N PRO A 676 24.77 -34.39 -35.41
CA PRO A 676 25.59 -33.46 -36.18
C PRO A 676 25.17 -33.42 -37.66
N GLY A 677 25.08 -32.22 -38.24
CA GLY A 677 24.69 -31.97 -39.63
C GLY A 677 23.17 -31.80 -39.86
N VAL A 678 22.34 -31.95 -38.83
CA VAL A 678 20.91 -31.62 -38.92
C VAL A 678 20.75 -30.11 -39.10
N ARG A 679 19.96 -29.71 -40.09
CA ARG A 679 19.73 -28.30 -40.44
C ARG A 679 18.65 -27.67 -39.57
N TYR A 680 18.90 -26.46 -39.13
CA TYR A 680 17.98 -25.62 -38.38
C TYR A 680 17.81 -24.26 -39.07
N TYR A 681 16.57 -23.85 -39.27
CA TYR A 681 16.25 -22.54 -39.82
C TYR A 681 15.89 -21.61 -38.67
N ALA A 682 16.80 -20.72 -38.31
CA ALA A 682 16.53 -19.70 -37.30
C ALA A 682 15.45 -18.73 -37.79
N GLN A 683 14.65 -18.21 -36.87
CA GLN A 683 13.65 -17.21 -37.20
C GLN A 683 14.31 -15.95 -37.79
N LYS A 684 13.60 -15.27 -38.69
CA LYS A 684 14.14 -14.08 -39.41
C LYS A 684 14.59 -12.95 -38.47
N ASN A 685 13.97 -12.85 -37.30
CA ASN A 685 14.27 -11.87 -36.26
C ASN A 685 15.21 -12.40 -35.16
N SER A 686 15.73 -13.63 -35.29
CA SER A 686 16.64 -14.22 -34.31
C SER A 686 17.96 -13.46 -34.27
N ARG A 687 18.48 -13.28 -33.06
CA ARG A 687 19.77 -12.64 -32.78
C ARG A 687 20.95 -13.62 -32.84
N MET A 688 20.70 -14.89 -33.14
CA MET A 688 21.73 -15.91 -33.27
C MET A 688 22.79 -15.58 -34.34
N LEU A 689 22.47 -14.78 -35.35
CA LEU A 689 23.46 -14.28 -36.32
C LEU A 689 24.41 -13.22 -35.72
N ASP A 690 23.92 -12.35 -34.84
CA ASP A 690 24.75 -11.38 -34.12
C ASP A 690 25.81 -12.12 -33.28
N ALA A 691 25.45 -13.32 -32.81
CA ALA A 691 26.26 -14.17 -31.94
C ALA A 691 27.58 -14.64 -32.55
N PHE A 692 27.74 -14.60 -33.89
CA PHE A 692 29.03 -14.87 -34.54
C PHE A 692 30.09 -13.81 -34.21
N SER A 693 29.66 -12.58 -33.91
CA SER A 693 30.56 -11.46 -33.64
C SER A 693 30.75 -11.15 -32.16
N LYS A 694 29.68 -11.31 -31.36
CA LYS A 694 29.67 -10.96 -29.93
C LYS A 694 28.62 -11.78 -29.18
N PRO A 695 28.76 -11.99 -27.87
CA PRO A 695 27.68 -12.55 -27.07
C PRO A 695 26.38 -11.76 -27.19
N THR A 696 25.26 -12.46 -27.19
CA THR A 696 23.92 -11.87 -27.33
C THR A 696 22.86 -12.81 -26.75
N PHE A 697 21.61 -12.35 -26.69
CA PHE A 697 20.45 -13.15 -26.30
C PHE A 697 19.21 -12.64 -27.05
N GLU A 698 18.15 -13.45 -27.11
CA GLU A 698 16.91 -13.07 -27.78
C GLU A 698 16.12 -12.02 -26.98
N ASP A 699 15.68 -10.95 -27.65
CA ASP A 699 14.92 -9.86 -27.01
C ASP A 699 13.47 -10.24 -26.68
N ASN A 700 12.97 -11.35 -27.24
CA ASN A 700 11.62 -11.86 -27.06
C ASN A 700 11.62 -13.39 -27.01
N PHE A 701 10.51 -13.96 -26.54
CA PHE A 701 10.28 -15.39 -26.72
C PHE A 701 10.21 -15.74 -28.21
N TYR A 702 10.79 -16.88 -28.56
CA TYR A 702 10.53 -17.53 -29.83
C TYR A 702 10.06 -18.96 -29.56
N SER A 703 9.36 -19.52 -30.54
CA SER A 703 8.87 -20.89 -30.50
C SER A 703 9.40 -21.66 -31.70
N ASP A 704 9.78 -22.90 -31.46
CA ASP A 704 10.18 -23.87 -32.46
C ASP A 704 9.50 -25.22 -32.18
N GLN A 705 9.98 -26.29 -32.80
CA GLN A 705 9.40 -27.62 -32.60
C GLN A 705 9.67 -28.19 -31.21
N TRP A 706 10.70 -27.70 -30.51
CA TRP A 706 11.08 -28.20 -29.19
C TRP A 706 10.33 -27.48 -28.06
N GLY A 707 9.89 -26.24 -28.28
CA GLY A 707 9.13 -25.49 -27.26
C GLY A 707 9.14 -23.98 -27.46
N THR A 708 9.05 -23.23 -26.35
CA THR A 708 9.12 -21.75 -26.34
C THR A 708 10.19 -21.29 -25.38
N TRP A 709 11.11 -20.47 -25.87
CA TRP A 709 12.41 -20.29 -25.24
C TRP A 709 12.77 -18.82 -25.04
N ILE A 710 13.61 -18.58 -24.02
CA ILE A 710 14.56 -17.48 -23.99
C ILE A 710 15.94 -18.09 -24.23
N SER A 711 16.67 -17.58 -25.22
CA SER A 711 17.98 -18.13 -25.58
C SER A 711 19.08 -17.10 -25.49
N GLY A 712 20.25 -17.54 -25.05
CA GLY A 712 21.50 -16.79 -25.07
C GLY A 712 22.52 -17.49 -25.95
N PHE A 713 23.36 -16.70 -26.61
CA PHE A 713 24.35 -17.18 -27.57
C PHE A 713 25.70 -16.50 -27.35
N ALA A 714 26.78 -17.25 -27.57
CA ALA A 714 28.14 -16.71 -27.61
C ALA A 714 28.97 -17.32 -28.74
N PRO A 715 29.86 -16.54 -29.37
CA PRO A 715 30.72 -17.04 -30.43
C PRO A 715 31.77 -18.00 -29.86
N ILE A 716 31.89 -19.17 -30.49
CA ILE A 716 33.08 -20.03 -30.35
C ILE A 716 34.05 -19.60 -31.46
N LYS A 717 35.16 -18.96 -31.08
CA LYS A 717 36.11 -18.36 -32.04
C LYS A 717 36.78 -19.44 -32.91
N SER A 718 36.23 -19.68 -34.09
CA SER A 718 36.78 -20.56 -35.14
C SER A 718 37.42 -19.74 -36.28
N SER A 719 38.31 -20.36 -37.05
CA SER A 719 38.91 -19.78 -38.28
C SER A 719 37.87 -19.32 -39.31
N ASN A 720 36.67 -19.93 -39.30
CA ASN A 720 35.56 -19.59 -40.18
C ASN A 720 34.53 -18.63 -39.55
N GLY A 721 34.67 -18.26 -38.27
CA GLY A 721 33.83 -17.27 -37.57
C GLY A 721 32.36 -17.63 -37.29
N ASN A 722 31.88 -18.80 -37.74
CA ASN A 722 30.44 -19.09 -37.80
C ASN A 722 29.94 -20.15 -36.80
N VAL A 723 30.55 -20.31 -35.62
CA VAL A 723 30.12 -21.33 -34.64
C VAL A 723 29.69 -20.65 -33.34
N VAL A 724 28.55 -21.05 -32.80
CA VAL A 724 27.95 -20.47 -31.59
C VAL A 724 27.61 -21.55 -30.57
N LEU A 725 27.86 -21.24 -29.30
CA LEU A 725 27.27 -21.94 -28.17
C LEU A 725 25.94 -21.27 -27.86
N GLY A 726 24.85 -22.04 -27.89
CA GLY A 726 23.51 -21.61 -27.52
C GLY A 726 23.01 -22.34 -26.28
N ALA A 727 22.20 -21.66 -25.48
CA ALA A 727 21.50 -22.26 -24.36
C ALA A 727 20.10 -21.67 -24.22
N ASP A 728 19.15 -22.49 -23.78
CA ASP A 728 17.74 -22.15 -23.71
C ASP A 728 17.19 -22.32 -22.30
N VAL A 729 16.31 -21.40 -21.91
CA VAL A 729 15.47 -21.50 -20.73
C VAL A 729 14.00 -21.52 -21.16
N ASP A 730 13.21 -22.37 -20.52
CA ASP A 730 11.79 -22.51 -20.78
C ASP A 730 11.01 -21.22 -20.45
N ALA A 731 10.27 -20.69 -21.43
CA ALA A 731 9.50 -19.46 -21.30
C ALA A 731 8.40 -19.55 -20.23
N SER A 732 7.87 -20.75 -19.94
CA SER A 732 6.87 -20.96 -18.91
C SER A 732 7.40 -20.62 -17.52
N MET A 733 8.71 -20.72 -17.27
CA MET A 733 9.32 -20.29 -16.01
C MET A 733 9.08 -18.79 -15.77
N VAL A 734 9.26 -17.97 -16.80
CA VAL A 734 9.04 -16.52 -16.76
C VAL A 734 7.54 -16.19 -16.74
N LEU A 735 6.77 -16.79 -17.64
CA LEU A 735 5.34 -16.54 -17.77
C LEU A 735 4.56 -16.92 -16.51
N ASN A 736 4.84 -18.08 -15.90
CA ASN A 736 4.18 -18.53 -14.67
C ASN A 736 4.50 -17.60 -13.49
N THR A 737 5.74 -17.11 -13.41
CA THR A 737 6.16 -16.16 -12.37
C THR A 737 5.40 -14.85 -12.48
N LEU A 738 5.28 -14.30 -13.69
CA LEU A 738 4.54 -13.06 -13.93
C LEU A 738 3.03 -13.26 -13.79
N HIS A 739 2.49 -14.38 -14.26
CA HIS A 739 1.08 -14.71 -14.13
C HIS A 739 0.66 -14.77 -12.66
N LYS A 740 1.42 -15.46 -11.80
CA LYS A 740 1.13 -15.51 -10.35
C LYS A 740 1.11 -14.11 -9.70
N ARG A 741 1.95 -13.19 -10.18
CA ARG A 741 2.06 -11.82 -9.64
C ARG A 741 0.95 -10.89 -10.13
N PHE A 742 0.56 -10.99 -11.40
CA PHE A 742 -0.36 -10.02 -12.03
C PHE A 742 -1.76 -10.54 -12.31
N ALA A 743 -2.01 -11.86 -12.30
CA ALA A 743 -3.31 -12.42 -12.65
C ALA A 743 -4.44 -11.79 -11.82
N ILE A 744 -4.28 -11.71 -10.50
CA ILE A 744 -5.30 -11.12 -9.61
C ILE A 744 -5.60 -9.67 -9.97
N TRP A 745 -4.59 -8.88 -10.32
CA TRP A 745 -4.74 -7.46 -10.66
C TRP A 745 -5.36 -7.24 -12.04
N ILE A 746 -4.95 -8.04 -13.03
CA ILE A 746 -5.51 -8.02 -14.38
C ILE A 746 -6.98 -8.48 -14.34
N TRP A 747 -7.28 -9.55 -13.60
CA TRP A 747 -8.66 -10.00 -13.40
C TRP A 747 -9.49 -8.97 -12.65
N PHE A 748 -8.97 -8.40 -11.56
CA PHE A 748 -9.68 -7.39 -10.78
C PHE A 748 -9.99 -6.14 -11.62
N THR A 749 -8.99 -5.58 -12.29
CA THR A 749 -9.16 -4.39 -13.14
C THR A 749 -10.03 -4.68 -14.35
N GLY A 750 -9.87 -5.83 -15.00
CA GLY A 750 -10.71 -6.25 -16.14
C GLY A 750 -12.17 -6.48 -15.75
N ILE A 751 -12.44 -7.22 -14.67
CA ILE A 751 -13.81 -7.44 -14.16
C ILE A 751 -14.44 -6.12 -13.71
N LEU A 752 -13.67 -5.25 -13.04
CA LEU A 752 -14.12 -3.93 -12.64
C LEU A 752 -14.49 -3.07 -13.86
N SER A 753 -13.66 -3.05 -14.91
CA SER A 753 -13.93 -2.34 -16.15
C SER A 753 -15.19 -2.88 -16.85
N ILE A 754 -15.34 -4.21 -16.96
CA ILE A 754 -16.53 -4.84 -17.53
C ILE A 754 -17.78 -4.51 -16.71
N ALA A 755 -17.70 -4.58 -15.38
CA ALA A 755 -18.82 -4.24 -14.49
C ALA A 755 -19.22 -2.76 -14.64
N LEU A 756 -18.24 -1.85 -14.69
CA LEU A 756 -18.49 -0.42 -14.92
C LEU A 756 -19.11 -0.16 -16.30
N PHE A 757 -18.65 -0.88 -17.34
CA PHE A 757 -19.21 -0.81 -18.68
C PHE A 757 -20.65 -1.33 -18.75
N LEU A 758 -20.95 -2.47 -18.11
CA LEU A 758 -22.31 -3.03 -18.06
C LEU A 758 -23.28 -2.13 -17.28
N ILE A 759 -22.83 -1.53 -16.18
CA ILE A 759 -23.61 -0.54 -15.42
C ILE A 759 -23.91 0.70 -16.26
N TRP A 760 -22.95 1.13 -17.08
CA TRP A 760 -23.15 2.22 -18.04
C TRP A 760 -24.14 1.82 -19.14
N PHE A 761 -23.97 0.66 -19.78
CA PHE A 761 -24.79 0.17 -20.87
C PHE A 761 -26.28 0.05 -20.48
N ARG A 762 -26.55 -0.51 -19.30
CA ARG A 762 -27.92 -0.66 -18.75
C ARG A 762 -28.62 0.66 -18.40
N LYS A 763 -27.90 1.78 -18.34
CA LYS A 763 -28.45 3.13 -18.14
C LYS A 763 -28.52 3.95 -19.43
N VAL A 764 -27.93 3.44 -20.51
CA VAL A 764 -27.89 4.13 -21.80
C VAL A 764 -29.03 3.67 -22.71
N LEU A 765 -29.30 2.37 -22.72
CA LEU A 765 -30.54 1.75 -23.20
C LEU A 765 -31.59 1.76 -22.10
#